data_AF-A0A2T2NBK0-F1
#
_entry.id   AF-A0A2T2NBK0-F1
#
_cell.length_a   1.000
_cell.length_b   1.000
_cell.length_c   1.000
_cell.angle_alpha   90.00
_cell.angle_beta   90.00
_cell.angle_gamma   90.00
#
_symmetry.space_group_name_H-M   'P 1'
#
loop_
_entity.id
_entity.type
_entity.pdbx_description
1 polymer ?
#
loop_
_entity_poly.entity_id
_entity_poly.type
_entity_poly.pdbx_seq_one_letter_code
_entity_poly.pdbx_strand_id
1 'polypeptide(L)'
;MADSASAQLEAYKAAATKSQAEIQYAATRIEALNLAIDAAENLFKAVRITSSPAEKAELKARCNSIMDIADRLKKTENWSPKPRPLADRTRSNNITAWATHVANQTGPALGVNAPTLPASSLDPRTTSTPPAPSSPQHVPGEPHQALCNGGLMLDRTSTSSPSALSNSFTQEPREAILQVHESDGHGGPKSWPSPPVAAEQKIALAKRTGGRYPNIKRLAEPVSSRKLTTRENIHLLKSSNVNDFKCPPWTTAPEESGFFSTKGGDLFTDSRDLGLSEYQQKFLLGWMRAKDALPPPNSSLTASPGSGPTMETSGSIDLVQDAATDCSVVASLCAGIARAECGHHDLLSTQVHPQHRGRPVLSTSGKYVVRLNFNGCWRKVVIDDKLPVSNSHRLLHVVDRHNPALLWPALLEKAYLKVRGGYDFPGSNSCGDIFAFTGWIPEQLYLQEADTVPHKLWERIFKAFQYGDVLLTLGTGKMEARQERDVGLEGQHSYAVLDMMETDEDKLLLIKNPWIEGKGWKGPRPLIPAAATEPQGGMNLHRSDSKPSTKNPYPATFWLGLDQVIQHFESLYVNWNPGLFFYREDIHFEWEIPGQPPPGTCIVKNPQFSFASKAKKEEEIWFLLSRHFRDAPDHDKRKSDNFNDGSVRPTSPDSALAVNEATKGYMSIYVCNGHGKRIYMKDMYYDSTPYVTTPQCLLRFKAAPNETYTVVIDQEDLPPSPYRFTLSAFSTERLSLEHAAESYEFTKEVRGEWTRETAGGVVGSVKYFQNPQWTLHLKERGSLAIMMTSNHESNPLHVKLVLGHGKRVYKLQSRDIIVDSGDHRTGCVLAQTRDLLPGIYTVICSLFDPGRTGDYTLRIDSTSHVALTPIPRDGAGLILNRIGTATFEPHVTKLVAPMYIHRLASFTALTHLLNTPNPQSRCPLRLSIESGRGPDRHFHIASENGEYVDAMTVRCESVNLDPMELAPVADDTWLVLHRIEGTARRPQPVTYDVEILTDVPNAFTLGVWREGPE
;
A
#
# COMPACT_ATOMS: atom_id res chain seq x y z
N MET A 1 -11.12 21.54 44.73
CA MET A 1 -10.43 20.94 43.57
C MET A 1 -9.28 20.01 43.96
N ALA A 2 -8.50 20.31 45.00
CA ALA A 2 -7.38 19.45 45.46
C ALA A 2 -7.82 18.03 45.89
N ASP A 3 -8.94 17.89 46.63
CA ASP A 3 -9.42 16.59 47.12
C ASP A 3 -9.84 15.63 46.00
N SER A 4 -10.41 16.16 44.91
CA SER A 4 -10.80 15.34 43.75
C SER A 4 -9.61 14.83 42.95
N ALA A 5 -8.53 15.62 42.86
CA ALA A 5 -7.31 15.22 42.15
C ALA A 5 -6.52 14.18 42.95
N SER A 6 -6.49 14.30 44.29
CA SER A 6 -5.88 13.31 45.18
C SER A 6 -6.61 11.97 45.13
N ALA A 7 -7.95 11.97 45.13
CA ALA A 7 -8.75 10.75 45.02
C ALA A 7 -8.56 10.04 43.65
N GLN A 8 -8.48 10.80 42.56
CA GLN A 8 -8.21 10.27 41.22
C GLN A 8 -6.79 9.68 41.11
N LEU A 9 -5.80 10.34 41.70
CA LEU A 9 -4.42 9.86 41.74
C LEU A 9 -4.33 8.50 42.44
N GLU A 10 -4.96 8.35 43.61
CA GLU A 10 -4.99 7.08 44.34
C GLU A 10 -5.77 5.99 43.59
N ALA A 11 -6.87 6.35 42.91
CA ALA A 11 -7.62 5.41 42.09
C ALA A 11 -6.77 4.86 40.92
N TYR A 12 -6.01 5.71 40.23
CA TYR A 12 -5.12 5.28 39.15
C TYR A 12 -3.96 4.41 39.67
N LYS A 13 -3.37 4.74 40.82
CA LYS A 13 -2.34 3.90 41.45
C LYS A 13 -2.89 2.53 41.86
N ALA A 14 -4.09 2.47 42.42
CA ALA A 14 -4.74 1.24 42.82
C ALA A 14 -5.07 0.36 41.59
N ALA A 15 -5.63 0.95 40.54
CA ALA A 15 -5.92 0.25 39.28
C ALA A 15 -4.64 -0.32 38.64
N ALA A 16 -3.57 0.47 38.58
CA ALA A 16 -2.28 0.01 38.06
C ALA A 16 -1.71 -1.16 38.86
N THR A 17 -1.78 -1.09 40.19
CA THR A 17 -1.26 -2.14 41.08
C THR A 17 -2.07 -3.44 40.95
N LYS A 18 -3.39 -3.33 40.75
CA LYS A 18 -4.26 -4.48 40.48
C LYS A 18 -3.91 -5.16 39.16
N SER A 19 -3.88 -4.42 38.05
CA SER A 19 -3.53 -4.97 36.74
C SER A 19 -2.11 -5.57 36.76
N GLN A 20 -1.15 -4.91 37.41
CA GLN A 20 0.22 -5.41 37.57
C GLN A 20 0.28 -6.75 38.32
N ALA A 21 -0.53 -6.94 39.37
CA ALA A 21 -0.56 -8.18 40.13
C ALA A 21 -1.17 -9.35 39.34
N GLU A 22 -2.08 -9.06 38.41
CA GLU A 22 -2.80 -10.06 37.60
C GLU A 22 -1.99 -10.57 36.39
N ILE A 23 -0.99 -9.82 35.92
CA ILE A 23 -0.15 -10.19 34.75
C ILE A 23 0.37 -11.63 34.84
N GLN A 24 0.90 -12.05 36.00
CA GLN A 24 1.52 -13.37 36.16
C GLN A 24 0.53 -14.54 36.26
N TYR A 25 -0.77 -14.23 36.40
CA TYR A 25 -1.85 -15.22 36.53
C TYR A 25 -2.74 -15.28 35.28
N ALA A 26 -2.45 -14.48 34.26
CA ALA A 26 -3.22 -14.40 33.03
C ALA A 26 -3.16 -15.71 32.24
N ALA A 27 -4.31 -16.21 31.77
CA ALA A 27 -4.41 -17.52 31.14
C ALA A 27 -3.69 -17.57 29.79
N THR A 28 -3.63 -16.43 29.09
CA THR A 28 -2.94 -16.31 27.80
C THR A 28 -1.89 -15.20 27.82
N ARG A 29 -0.89 -15.33 26.94
CA ARG A 29 0.13 -14.29 26.71
C ARG A 29 -0.48 -12.94 26.30
N ILE A 30 -1.53 -12.98 25.49
CA ILE A 30 -2.24 -11.78 25.00
C ILE A 30 -2.94 -11.08 26.17
N GLU A 31 -3.56 -11.83 27.06
CA GLU A 31 -4.18 -11.31 28.28
C GLU A 31 -3.13 -10.71 29.24
N ALA A 32 -1.98 -11.38 29.43
CA ALA A 32 -0.87 -10.85 30.23
C ALA A 32 -0.34 -9.52 29.66
N LEU A 33 -0.24 -9.43 28.33
CA LEU A 33 0.20 -8.22 27.63
C LEU A 33 -0.81 -7.08 27.79
N ASN A 34 -2.11 -7.36 27.66
CA ASN A 34 -3.16 -6.36 27.87
C ASN A 34 -3.17 -5.84 29.32
N LEU A 35 -3.01 -6.70 30.32
CA LEU A 35 -2.90 -6.29 31.73
C LEU A 35 -1.65 -5.44 32.00
N ALA A 36 -0.54 -5.71 31.32
CA ALA A 36 0.67 -4.88 31.40
C ALA A 36 0.45 -3.50 30.78
N ILE A 37 -0.26 -3.43 29.65
CA ILE A 37 -0.64 -2.17 29.00
C ILE A 37 -1.57 -1.36 29.91
N ASP A 38 -2.61 -1.99 30.46
CA ASP A 38 -3.54 -1.34 31.39
C ASP A 38 -2.83 -0.79 32.64
N ALA A 39 -1.86 -1.53 33.18
CA ALA A 39 -1.06 -1.07 34.30
C ALA A 39 -0.21 0.17 33.94
N ALA A 40 0.42 0.17 32.77
CA ALA A 40 1.21 1.31 32.28
C ALA A 40 0.33 2.54 32.03
N GLU A 41 -0.85 2.37 31.44
CA GLU A 41 -1.78 3.48 31.19
C GLU A 41 -2.25 4.17 32.47
N ASN A 42 -2.60 3.38 33.49
CA ASN A 42 -3.01 3.92 34.77
C ASN A 42 -1.85 4.63 35.49
N LEU A 43 -0.61 4.14 35.38
CA LEU A 43 0.58 4.84 35.87
C LEU A 43 0.83 6.15 35.12
N PHE A 44 0.66 6.18 33.80
CA PHE A 44 0.77 7.42 33.01
C PHE A 44 -0.28 8.46 33.41
N LYS A 45 -1.53 8.04 33.65
CA LYS A 45 -2.60 8.92 34.16
C LYS A 45 -2.22 9.48 35.54
N ALA A 46 -1.67 8.66 36.43
CA ALA A 46 -1.16 9.09 37.74
C ALA A 46 -0.01 10.12 37.62
N VAL A 47 0.95 9.91 36.71
CA VAL A 47 2.09 10.84 36.47
C VAL A 47 1.64 12.23 35.98
N ARG A 48 0.50 12.31 35.28
CA ARG A 48 -0.04 13.59 34.76
C ARG A 48 -0.74 14.42 35.84
N ILE A 49 -1.24 13.77 36.89
CA ILE A 49 -2.07 14.40 37.94
C ILE A 49 -1.27 14.66 39.22
N THR A 50 -0.18 13.90 39.48
CA THR A 50 0.69 14.15 40.64
C THR A 50 1.39 15.52 40.55
N SER A 51 1.38 16.23 41.68
CA SER A 51 2.05 17.52 41.87
C SER A 51 3.41 17.39 42.58
N SER A 52 3.73 16.21 43.15
CA SER A 52 4.97 15.97 43.89
C SER A 52 6.09 15.47 42.97
N PRO A 53 7.25 16.14 42.90
CA PRO A 53 8.37 15.72 42.07
C PRO A 53 8.93 14.34 42.42
N ALA A 54 8.95 13.98 43.71
CA ALA A 54 9.44 12.69 44.19
C ALA A 54 8.50 11.54 43.77
N GLU A 55 7.20 11.73 43.95
CA GLU A 55 6.17 10.75 43.56
C GLU A 55 6.09 10.59 42.04
N LYS A 56 6.31 11.69 41.29
CA LYS A 56 6.41 11.67 39.83
C LYS A 56 7.60 10.85 39.34
N ALA A 57 8.74 10.91 40.04
CA ALA A 57 9.91 10.10 39.73
C ALA A 57 9.65 8.61 40.00
N GLU A 58 9.03 8.29 41.13
CA GLU A 58 8.65 6.92 41.50
C GLU A 58 7.66 6.29 40.51
N LEU A 59 6.60 7.03 40.16
CA LEU A 59 5.59 6.55 39.21
C LEU A 59 6.18 6.36 37.80
N LYS A 60 7.12 7.21 37.38
CA LYS A 60 7.87 7.01 36.12
C LYS A 60 8.74 5.76 36.17
N ALA A 61 9.43 5.51 37.28
CA ALA A 61 10.24 4.29 37.44
C ALA A 61 9.37 3.03 37.39
N ARG A 62 8.22 3.03 38.08
CA ARG A 62 7.22 1.95 38.01
C ARG A 62 6.68 1.75 36.59
N CYS A 63 6.39 2.84 35.88
CA CYS A 63 5.90 2.79 34.50
C CYS A 63 6.93 2.15 33.56
N ASN A 64 8.20 2.54 33.67
CA ASN A 64 9.28 1.96 32.87
C ASN A 64 9.42 0.45 33.15
N SER A 65 9.36 0.04 34.41
CA SER A 65 9.43 -1.39 34.78
C SER A 65 8.29 -2.21 34.17
N ILE A 66 7.07 -1.66 34.09
CA ILE A 66 5.92 -2.32 33.44
C ILE A 66 6.07 -2.36 31.93
N MET A 67 6.62 -1.31 31.31
CA MET A 67 6.93 -1.30 29.88
C MET A 67 7.98 -2.35 29.53
N ASP A 68 8.99 -2.56 30.37
CA ASP A 68 9.97 -3.63 30.21
C ASP A 68 9.34 -5.03 30.34
N ILE A 69 8.32 -5.18 31.19
CA ILE A 69 7.53 -6.42 31.27
C ILE A 69 6.74 -6.63 29.98
N ALA A 70 6.06 -5.59 29.47
CA ALA A 70 5.29 -5.66 28.23
C ALA A 70 6.18 -6.00 27.02
N ASP A 71 7.38 -5.42 26.93
CA ASP A 71 8.32 -5.70 25.83
C ASP A 71 8.94 -7.10 25.93
N ARG A 72 9.17 -7.62 27.14
CA ARG A 72 9.52 -9.04 27.33
C ARG A 72 8.39 -9.96 26.90
N LEU A 73 7.14 -9.65 27.27
CA LEU A 73 5.96 -10.40 26.84
C LEU A 73 5.79 -10.40 25.31
N LYS A 74 6.14 -9.32 24.60
CA LYS A 74 6.14 -9.27 23.12
C LYS A 74 7.21 -10.15 22.46
N LYS A 75 8.29 -10.48 23.16
CA LYS A 75 9.38 -11.32 22.65
C LYS A 75 9.30 -12.78 23.10
N THR A 76 8.40 -13.11 24.03
CA THR A 76 8.27 -14.46 24.59
C THR A 76 7.41 -15.34 23.69
N GLU A 77 7.93 -16.47 23.21
CA GLU A 77 7.18 -17.43 22.37
C GLU A 77 6.30 -18.39 23.20
N ASN A 78 6.74 -18.78 24.40
CA ASN A 78 6.03 -19.72 25.28
C ASN A 78 5.62 -19.06 26.62
N TRP A 79 4.31 -18.94 26.89
CA TRP A 79 3.75 -18.38 28.13
C TRP A 79 3.17 -19.49 29.03
N SER A 80 3.52 -19.47 30.32
CA SER A 80 2.92 -20.33 31.33
C SER A 80 2.44 -19.49 32.53
N PRO A 81 1.12 -19.51 32.85
CA PRO A 81 0.61 -18.79 34.02
C PRO A 81 1.10 -19.42 35.32
N LYS A 82 1.37 -18.58 36.33
CA LYS A 82 1.56 -19.08 37.70
C LYS A 82 0.23 -19.52 38.30
N PRO A 83 0.20 -20.59 39.11
CA PRO A 83 -1.01 -20.95 39.86
C PRO A 83 -1.35 -19.82 40.86
N ARG A 84 -2.61 -19.38 40.85
CA ARG A 84 -3.09 -18.33 41.75
C ARG A 84 -3.07 -18.85 43.20
N PRO A 85 -2.52 -18.11 44.18
CA PRO A 85 -2.62 -18.51 45.58
C PRO A 85 -4.09 -18.59 45.98
N LEU A 86 -4.51 -19.70 46.59
CA LEU A 86 -5.85 -19.82 47.19
C LEU A 86 -5.99 -18.76 48.28
N ALA A 87 -6.75 -17.70 47.99
CA ALA A 87 -7.09 -16.70 48.99
C ALA A 87 -7.98 -17.34 50.08
N ASP A 88 -7.66 -17.01 51.33
CA ASP A 88 -8.32 -17.47 52.54
C ASP A 88 -9.85 -17.47 52.45
N ARG A 89 -10.42 -18.64 52.75
CA ARG A 89 -11.86 -18.97 52.76
C ARG A 89 -12.66 -18.28 53.88
N THR A 90 -12.27 -17.08 54.32
CA THR A 90 -12.91 -16.40 55.46
C THR A 90 -13.84 -15.25 55.10
N ARG A 91 -13.90 -14.81 53.82
CA ARG A 91 -14.87 -13.78 53.37
C ARG A 91 -16.11 -14.31 52.67
N SER A 92 -16.12 -15.55 52.20
CA SER A 92 -17.29 -16.13 51.53
C SER A 92 -18.41 -16.53 52.51
N ASN A 93 -18.08 -16.79 53.78
CA ASN A 93 -19.07 -17.25 54.77
C ASN A 93 -20.00 -16.14 55.27
N ASN A 94 -19.62 -14.86 55.15
CA ASN A 94 -20.47 -13.74 55.59
C ASN A 94 -21.48 -13.28 54.53
N ILE A 95 -21.20 -13.55 53.25
CA ILE A 95 -22.17 -13.31 52.16
C ILE A 95 -23.21 -14.42 52.16
N THR A 96 -22.79 -15.67 52.43
CA THR A 96 -23.72 -16.78 52.63
C THR A 96 -24.55 -16.57 53.89
N ALA A 97 -24.00 -16.13 55.02
CA ALA A 97 -24.78 -15.85 56.24
C ALA A 97 -25.80 -14.71 56.06
N TRP A 98 -25.46 -13.65 55.35
CA TRP A 98 -26.41 -12.56 55.03
C TRP A 98 -27.49 -13.02 54.04
N ALA A 99 -27.11 -13.76 52.99
CA ALA A 99 -28.06 -14.33 52.03
C ALA A 99 -28.99 -15.36 52.68
N THR A 100 -28.51 -16.12 53.67
CA THR A 100 -29.31 -17.10 54.43
C THR A 100 -30.27 -16.40 55.43
N HIS A 101 -29.92 -15.21 55.92
CA HIS A 101 -30.80 -14.43 56.80
C HIS A 101 -31.91 -13.70 56.03
N VAL A 102 -31.60 -13.24 54.81
CA VAL A 102 -32.58 -12.59 53.90
C VAL A 102 -33.49 -13.62 53.22
N ALA A 103 -33.00 -14.84 52.95
CA ALA A 103 -33.79 -15.91 52.35
C ALA A 103 -34.75 -16.63 53.31
N ASN A 104 -34.54 -16.54 54.63
CA ASN A 104 -35.38 -17.19 55.65
C ASN A 104 -36.60 -16.36 56.11
N GLN A 105 -36.91 -15.23 55.47
CA GLN A 105 -38.06 -14.39 55.85
C GLN A 105 -39.24 -14.39 54.87
N THR A 106 -39.25 -15.21 53.82
CA THR A 106 -40.45 -15.41 52.99
C THR A 106 -40.53 -16.84 52.45
N GLY A 107 -41.51 -17.62 52.90
CA GLY A 107 -41.95 -18.85 52.22
C GLY A 107 -43.39 -18.71 51.70
N PRO A 108 -44.01 -19.76 51.11
CA PRO A 108 -43.43 -20.99 50.57
C PRO A 108 -43.93 -21.37 49.15
N ALA A 109 -43.32 -22.45 48.60
CA ALA A 109 -43.92 -23.49 47.71
C ALA A 109 -44.25 -23.10 46.25
N LEU A 110 -43.95 -23.83 45.16
CA LEU A 110 -43.42 -25.15 44.78
C LEU A 110 -42.67 -24.91 43.43
N GLY A 111 -41.70 -25.66 42.92
CA GLY A 111 -41.21 -27.01 43.14
C GLY A 111 -40.76 -27.56 41.79
N VAL A 112 -39.46 -27.89 41.68
CA VAL A 112 -38.87 -28.96 40.84
C VAL A 112 -38.78 -28.68 39.33
N ASN A 113 -37.63 -28.19 38.85
CA ASN A 113 -36.43 -28.92 38.39
C ASN A 113 -36.58 -29.58 37.01
N ALA A 114 -35.78 -29.08 36.07
CA ALA A 114 -35.12 -29.94 35.10
C ALA A 114 -34.11 -30.83 35.83
N PRO A 115 -33.83 -32.04 35.32
CA PRO A 115 -32.43 -32.45 35.30
C PRO A 115 -32.00 -33.24 34.04
N THR A 116 -30.81 -32.89 33.58
CA THR A 116 -29.65 -33.74 33.29
C THR A 116 -29.83 -35.16 32.68
N LEU A 117 -29.16 -35.36 31.54
CA LEU A 117 -28.60 -36.63 30.99
C LEU A 117 -27.76 -37.39 32.05
N PRO A 118 -27.54 -38.74 32.02
CA PRO A 118 -27.00 -39.47 30.85
C PRO A 118 -27.31 -41.00 30.69
N ALA A 119 -26.90 -41.53 29.53
CA ALA A 119 -26.41 -42.90 29.20
C ALA A 119 -27.22 -44.18 29.57
N SER A 120 -27.50 -44.98 28.54
CA SER A 120 -27.12 -46.41 28.36
C SER A 120 -28.22 -47.35 27.80
N SER A 121 -27.85 -48.02 26.71
CA SER A 121 -28.07 -49.43 26.35
C SER A 121 -29.48 -50.03 26.15
N LEU A 122 -29.55 -50.82 25.07
CA LEU A 122 -30.39 -52.00 24.78
C LEU A 122 -31.77 -51.80 24.09
N ASP A 123 -31.74 -52.07 22.77
CA ASP A 123 -32.64 -52.89 21.93
C ASP A 123 -33.68 -53.82 22.62
N PRO A 124 -34.65 -54.47 21.92
CA PRO A 124 -35.22 -54.28 20.57
C PRO A 124 -36.78 -54.53 20.45
N ARG A 125 -37.33 -54.40 19.22
CA ARG A 125 -38.59 -55.05 18.69
C ARG A 125 -39.95 -54.56 19.29
N THR A 126 -41.09 -54.39 18.61
CA THR A 126 -41.66 -54.92 17.36
C THR A 126 -43.00 -54.20 17.03
N THR A 127 -43.32 -54.13 15.73
CA THR A 127 -44.65 -54.26 15.05
C THR A 127 -45.78 -53.20 15.09
N SER A 128 -46.27 -52.97 13.85
CA SER A 128 -47.67 -52.83 13.34
C SER A 128 -48.37 -51.47 13.25
N THR A 129 -48.47 -51.01 11.99
CA THR A 129 -49.55 -50.30 11.24
C THR A 129 -51.01 -50.74 11.54
N PRO A 130 -52.07 -50.13 10.93
CA PRO A 130 -52.41 -48.71 10.60
C PRO A 130 -53.86 -48.41 11.14
N PRO A 131 -54.72 -47.43 10.70
CA PRO A 131 -55.20 -47.15 9.32
C PRO A 131 -55.50 -45.65 8.96
N ALA A 132 -55.90 -45.40 7.71
CA ALA A 132 -56.61 -44.21 7.18
C ALA A 132 -58.08 -44.62 6.83
N PRO A 133 -58.93 -43.91 6.03
CA PRO A 133 -59.02 -42.50 5.58
C PRO A 133 -60.48 -41.94 5.63
N SER A 134 -60.76 -40.71 5.12
CA SER A 134 -61.97 -40.38 4.30
C SER A 134 -62.06 -38.90 3.85
N SER A 135 -62.45 -38.71 2.58
CA SER A 135 -62.93 -37.48 1.90
C SER A 135 -64.49 -37.43 1.90
N PRO A 136 -65.21 -36.39 1.37
CA PRO A 136 -65.54 -36.32 -0.09
C PRO A 136 -65.98 -34.95 -0.76
N GLN A 137 -65.91 -34.89 -2.13
CA GLN A 137 -66.79 -34.28 -3.20
C GLN A 137 -66.90 -32.73 -3.43
N HIS A 138 -67.17 -32.09 -4.61
CA HIS A 138 -67.37 -32.31 -6.10
C HIS A 138 -67.46 -30.87 -6.77
N VAL A 139 -66.76 -30.45 -7.88
CA VAL A 139 -67.06 -30.36 -9.37
C VAL A 139 -68.21 -29.39 -9.81
N PRO A 140 -68.35 -28.76 -11.05
CA PRO A 140 -67.57 -28.72 -12.34
C PRO A 140 -67.36 -27.34 -13.06
N GLY A 141 -66.58 -27.32 -14.17
CA GLY A 141 -66.78 -26.39 -15.32
C GLY A 141 -65.58 -26.20 -16.30
N GLU A 142 -65.74 -26.61 -17.57
CA GLU A 142 -64.87 -26.46 -18.79
C GLU A 142 -65.66 -25.64 -19.88
N PRO A 143 -65.28 -25.38 -21.17
CA PRO A 143 -64.07 -25.74 -21.98
C PRO A 143 -63.56 -24.68 -23.04
N HIS A 144 -62.58 -25.14 -23.88
CA HIS A 144 -62.09 -24.69 -25.22
C HIS A 144 -61.07 -23.53 -25.32
N GLN A 145 -60.01 -23.55 -26.15
CA GLN A 145 -59.87 -24.04 -27.54
C GLN A 145 -58.38 -24.30 -27.94
N ALA A 146 -58.15 -25.19 -28.91
CA ALA A 146 -56.85 -25.62 -29.46
C ALA A 146 -56.46 -24.85 -30.75
N LEU A 147 -55.19 -24.96 -31.20
CA LEU A 147 -54.84 -25.21 -32.62
C LEU A 147 -53.36 -25.61 -32.80
N CYS A 148 -53.19 -26.66 -33.61
CA CYS A 148 -51.98 -27.30 -34.14
C CYS A 148 -51.34 -26.44 -35.26
N ASN A 149 -50.27 -26.75 -36.02
CA ASN A 149 -49.58 -28.00 -36.39
C ASN A 149 -48.34 -27.67 -37.27
N GLY A 150 -47.36 -28.60 -37.33
CA GLY A 150 -46.49 -28.92 -38.50
C GLY A 150 -45.28 -28.01 -38.80
N GLY A 151 -44.10 -28.47 -39.24
CA GLY A 151 -43.61 -29.80 -39.63
C GLY A 151 -42.55 -29.68 -40.76
N LEU A 152 -41.56 -30.60 -40.76
CA LEU A 152 -40.59 -30.98 -41.83
C LEU A 152 -39.34 -30.08 -42.00
N MET A 153 -38.07 -30.51 -42.00
CA MET A 153 -37.23 -31.66 -42.44
C MET A 153 -36.38 -31.39 -43.71
N LEU A 154 -35.17 -31.99 -43.71
CA LEU A 154 -34.17 -32.25 -44.77
C LEU A 154 -33.02 -31.22 -44.92
N ASP A 155 -31.78 -31.61 -44.56
CA ASP A 155 -30.73 -32.27 -45.38
C ASP A 155 -30.08 -31.26 -46.37
N ARG A 156 -28.77 -31.17 -46.66
CA ARG A 156 -27.61 -32.08 -46.55
C ARG A 156 -26.36 -31.31 -47.04
N THR A 157 -25.19 -31.92 -46.82
CA THR A 157 -23.95 -31.89 -47.65
C THR A 157 -23.14 -30.59 -47.73
N SER A 158 -21.92 -30.48 -47.17
CA SER A 158 -20.63 -31.20 -47.41
C SER A 158 -19.74 -30.54 -48.46
N THR A 159 -18.42 -30.72 -48.26
CA THR A 159 -17.24 -30.47 -49.13
C THR A 159 -16.44 -29.22 -48.76
N SER A 160 -15.10 -29.17 -48.76
CA SER A 160 -14.01 -30.14 -48.70
C SER A 160 -12.71 -29.29 -48.67
N SER A 161 -11.71 -29.72 -47.90
CA SER A 161 -10.29 -29.27 -47.88
C SER A 161 -9.62 -29.35 -49.29
N PRO A 162 -8.36 -28.91 -49.57
CA PRO A 162 -7.14 -29.14 -48.75
C PRO A 162 -5.92 -28.15 -48.88
N SER A 163 -4.89 -28.37 -48.02
CA SER A 163 -3.40 -28.32 -48.26
C SER A 163 -2.73 -27.10 -48.92
N ALA A 164 -1.50 -26.64 -48.65
CA ALA A 164 -0.37 -27.04 -47.78
C ALA A 164 0.81 -26.01 -47.92
N LEU A 165 1.71 -26.02 -46.91
CA LEU A 165 3.19 -25.81 -46.95
C LEU A 165 3.83 -24.41 -47.17
N SER A 166 4.49 -23.95 -46.09
CA SER A 166 5.97 -23.76 -45.94
C SER A 166 6.51 -22.35 -45.58
N ASN A 167 7.31 -22.36 -44.51
CA ASN A 167 8.53 -21.60 -44.21
C ASN A 167 8.52 -20.06 -44.11
N SER A 168 8.68 -19.55 -42.88
CA SER A 168 9.96 -18.99 -42.36
C SER A 168 9.85 -17.69 -41.55
N PHE A 169 10.71 -17.61 -40.53
CA PHE A 169 11.16 -16.46 -39.73
C PHE A 169 10.15 -15.60 -38.94
N THR A 170 10.28 -15.75 -37.63
CA THR A 170 9.67 -14.98 -36.54
C THR A 170 10.21 -13.55 -36.45
N GLN A 171 9.33 -12.58 -36.58
CA GLN A 171 9.49 -11.21 -36.10
C GLN A 171 8.15 -10.79 -35.46
N GLU A 172 8.21 -10.22 -34.26
CA GLU A 172 7.09 -9.82 -33.40
C GLU A 172 6.02 -8.96 -34.11
N PRO A 173 4.71 -9.15 -33.83
CA PRO A 173 3.69 -8.14 -34.09
C PRO A 173 3.10 -7.62 -32.76
N ARG A 174 3.18 -6.32 -32.45
CA ARG A 174 2.20 -5.28 -32.83
C ARG A 174 0.75 -5.76 -32.65
N GLU A 175 0.16 -5.32 -31.55
CA GLU A 175 -1.24 -5.50 -31.18
C GLU A 175 -2.17 -4.99 -32.28
N ALA A 176 -3.09 -5.87 -32.67
CA ALA A 176 -4.09 -5.64 -33.70
C ALA A 176 -5.31 -4.92 -33.13
N ILE A 177 -5.74 -3.92 -33.88
CA ILE A 177 -7.01 -3.22 -33.81
C ILE A 177 -8.15 -4.24 -33.99
N LEU A 178 -9.04 -4.34 -33.00
CA LEU A 178 -10.36 -4.95 -33.16
C LEU A 178 -11.41 -3.85 -33.13
N GLN A 179 -12.02 -3.66 -34.29
CA GLN A 179 -13.17 -2.82 -34.54
C GLN A 179 -14.35 -3.26 -33.67
N VAL A 180 -14.91 -2.32 -32.90
CA VAL A 180 -16.24 -2.43 -32.30
C VAL A 180 -17.12 -1.37 -32.95
N HIS A 181 -18.27 -1.84 -33.43
CA HIS A 181 -19.34 -1.12 -34.12
C HIS A 181 -19.58 0.33 -33.69
N GLU A 182 -19.62 1.22 -34.69
CA GLU A 182 -20.25 2.54 -34.60
C GLU A 182 -21.73 2.40 -34.27
N SER A 183 -22.13 2.98 -33.13
CA SER A 183 -23.49 3.46 -32.91
C SER A 183 -23.39 4.93 -32.52
N ASP A 184 -23.86 5.79 -33.41
CA ASP A 184 -23.91 7.24 -33.25
C ASP A 184 -24.65 7.66 -31.98
N GLY A 185 -23.93 8.33 -31.09
CA GLY A 185 -24.45 9.02 -29.92
C GLY A 185 -23.52 10.17 -29.58
N HIS A 186 -23.84 11.37 -30.06
CA HIS A 186 -23.07 12.61 -29.84
C HIS A 186 -22.69 12.83 -28.37
N GLY A 187 -21.40 12.74 -28.06
CA GLY A 187 -20.78 13.22 -26.83
C GLY A 187 -19.58 14.11 -27.14
N GLY A 188 -19.77 15.42 -27.12
CA GLY A 188 -18.70 16.41 -27.30
C GLY A 188 -17.67 16.41 -26.15
N PRO A 189 -16.46 16.95 -26.36
CA PRO A 189 -15.34 16.80 -25.43
C PRO A 189 -15.40 17.76 -24.22
N LYS A 190 -15.23 17.16 -23.03
CA LYS A 190 -14.55 17.65 -21.82
C LYS A 190 -14.67 19.17 -21.53
N SER A 191 -15.72 19.54 -20.80
CA SER A 191 -15.77 20.81 -20.05
C SER A 191 -15.03 20.69 -18.71
N TRP A 192 -14.32 21.74 -18.32
CA TRP A 192 -13.58 21.87 -17.06
C TRP A 192 -14.31 22.83 -16.13
N PRO A 193 -14.25 22.64 -14.80
CA PRO A 193 -15.01 23.48 -13.89
C PRO A 193 -14.44 24.90 -13.89
N SER A 194 -15.31 25.87 -14.20
CA SER A 194 -15.07 27.30 -13.96
C SER A 194 -14.90 27.55 -12.45
N PRO A 195 -14.16 28.61 -12.05
CA PRO A 195 -14.14 29.05 -10.65
C PRO A 195 -15.58 29.31 -10.16
N PRO A 196 -15.87 29.15 -8.85
CA PRO A 196 -17.23 29.24 -8.33
C PRO A 196 -17.91 30.55 -8.78
N VAL A 197 -19.18 30.43 -9.20
CA VAL A 197 -20.06 31.47 -9.80
C VAL A 197 -20.06 32.81 -9.05
N ALA A 198 -19.66 32.84 -7.77
CA ALA A 198 -19.45 34.05 -6.99
C ALA A 198 -18.31 34.98 -7.54
N ALA A 199 -17.44 34.47 -8.40
CA ALA A 199 -16.36 35.23 -9.04
C ALA A 199 -16.82 35.96 -10.32
N GLU A 200 -17.70 35.35 -11.12
CA GLU A 200 -18.11 35.87 -12.44
C GLU A 200 -18.89 37.20 -12.34
N GLN A 201 -19.75 37.35 -11.33
CA GLN A 201 -20.50 38.59 -11.10
C GLN A 201 -19.62 39.78 -10.65
N LYS A 202 -18.39 39.52 -10.17
CA LYS A 202 -17.44 40.56 -9.74
C LYS A 202 -16.53 41.04 -10.88
N ILE A 203 -16.41 40.26 -11.95
CA ILE A 203 -15.53 40.54 -13.10
C ILE A 203 -16.12 41.64 -14.00
N ALA A 204 -17.45 41.71 -14.12
CA ALA A 204 -18.12 42.79 -14.85
C ALA A 204 -17.86 44.18 -14.22
N LEU A 205 -17.55 44.23 -12.92
CA LEU A 205 -17.24 45.46 -12.19
C LEU A 205 -15.74 45.83 -12.28
N ALA A 206 -14.84 44.84 -12.31
CA ALA A 206 -13.39 45.06 -12.39
C ALA A 206 -12.89 45.52 -13.76
N LYS A 207 -13.55 45.09 -14.86
CA LYS A 207 -13.19 45.54 -16.24
C LYS A 207 -13.43 47.03 -16.50
N ARG A 208 -14.11 47.75 -15.59
CA ARG A 208 -14.36 49.21 -15.70
C ARG A 208 -13.35 50.10 -14.99
N THR A 209 -12.45 49.54 -14.18
CA THR A 209 -11.46 50.30 -13.42
C THR A 209 -10.06 49.78 -13.72
N GLY A 210 -9.35 50.46 -14.63
CA GLY A 210 -7.94 50.21 -14.85
C GLY A 210 -7.15 50.27 -13.54
N GLY A 211 -6.36 49.22 -13.28
CA GLY A 211 -5.35 49.18 -12.22
C GLY A 211 -5.88 49.14 -10.79
N ARG A 212 -6.08 47.93 -10.26
CA ARG A 212 -5.94 47.57 -8.83
C ARG A 212 -6.04 46.05 -8.71
N TYR A 213 -5.09 45.41 -8.03
CA TYR A 213 -5.32 44.07 -7.49
C TYR A 213 -6.61 44.15 -6.65
N PRO A 214 -7.64 43.31 -6.93
CA PRO A 214 -8.88 43.34 -6.17
C PRO A 214 -8.56 43.12 -4.69
N ASN A 215 -9.31 43.75 -3.76
CA ASN A 215 -9.16 43.56 -2.30
C ASN A 215 -8.82 42.10 -1.97
N ILE A 216 -7.53 41.83 -1.70
CA ILE A 216 -7.00 40.47 -1.60
C ILE A 216 -7.54 39.89 -0.29
N LYS A 217 -8.56 39.03 -0.40
CA LYS A 217 -9.08 38.33 0.77
C LYS A 217 -8.12 37.21 1.14
N ARG A 218 -7.59 37.26 2.36
CA ARG A 218 -6.81 36.16 2.92
C ARG A 218 -7.70 34.92 3.03
N LEU A 219 -7.40 33.90 2.24
CA LEU A 219 -8.04 32.59 2.36
C LEU A 219 -7.55 31.89 3.63
N ALA A 220 -8.46 31.20 4.30
CA ALA A 220 -8.14 30.41 5.49
C ALA A 220 -7.78 28.99 5.07
N GLU A 221 -6.65 28.47 5.55
CA GLU A 221 -6.25 27.07 5.32
C GLU A 221 -7.28 26.12 5.97
N PRO A 222 -7.76 25.08 5.24
CA PRO A 222 -8.63 24.07 5.81
C PRO A 222 -7.84 23.19 6.78
N VAL A 223 -8.42 22.98 7.97
CA VAL A 223 -7.87 22.08 8.99
C VAL A 223 -8.52 20.72 8.82
N SER A 224 -7.74 19.65 9.02
CA SER A 224 -8.28 18.28 8.97
C SER A 224 -9.47 18.12 9.91
N SER A 225 -10.63 17.72 9.40
CA SER A 225 -11.82 17.46 10.23
C SER A 225 -11.75 16.16 11.02
N ARG A 226 -10.82 15.25 10.66
CA ARG A 226 -10.65 13.96 11.33
C ARG A 226 -9.99 14.11 12.69
N LYS A 227 -10.53 13.40 13.68
CA LYS A 227 -9.84 13.18 14.95
C LYS A 227 -8.80 12.09 14.76
N LEU A 228 -7.53 12.44 14.97
CA LEU A 228 -6.43 11.49 14.88
C LEU A 228 -6.55 10.40 15.95
N THR A 229 -6.40 9.14 15.53
CA THR A 229 -6.30 8.00 16.45
C THR A 229 -5.01 8.05 17.27
N THR A 230 -4.94 7.29 18.37
CA THR A 230 -3.71 7.17 19.16
C THR A 230 -2.54 6.67 18.31
N ARG A 231 -2.80 5.73 17.39
CA ARG A 231 -1.80 5.18 16.47
C ARG A 231 -1.24 6.26 15.54
N GLU A 232 -2.11 7.07 14.95
CA GLU A 232 -1.72 8.21 14.11
C GLU A 232 -0.86 9.24 14.87
N ASN A 233 -1.26 9.57 16.11
CA ASN A 233 -0.47 10.45 16.98
C ASN A 233 0.92 9.86 17.26
N ILE A 234 1.03 8.55 17.49
CA ILE A 234 2.32 7.86 17.66
C ILE A 234 3.16 7.98 16.38
N HIS A 235 2.58 7.80 15.20
CA HIS A 235 3.31 7.94 13.93
C HIS A 235 3.87 9.37 13.76
N LEU A 236 3.08 10.40 14.06
CA LEU A 236 3.54 11.79 14.04
C LEU A 236 4.65 12.06 15.07
N LEU A 237 4.52 11.52 16.28
CA LEU A 237 5.52 11.66 17.34
C LEU A 237 6.84 10.98 16.97
N LYS A 238 6.80 9.74 16.48
CA LYS A 238 7.99 9.02 15.99
C LYS A 238 8.70 9.77 14.86
N SER A 239 7.93 10.48 14.03
CA SER A 239 8.46 11.28 12.91
C SER A 239 8.96 12.67 13.34
N SER A 240 9.12 12.92 14.65
CA SER A 240 9.64 14.18 15.17
C SER A 240 11.16 14.22 15.23
N ASN A 241 11.85 13.08 15.18
CA ASN A 241 13.29 13.08 15.11
C ASN A 241 13.69 13.02 13.63
N VAL A 242 14.50 13.99 13.20
CA VAL A 242 15.02 14.09 11.84
C VAL A 242 16.47 14.61 11.90
N ASN A 243 17.39 13.88 11.28
CA ASN A 243 18.83 14.10 11.27
C ASN A 243 19.44 14.33 12.66
N ASP A 244 18.99 13.52 13.63
CA ASP A 244 19.33 13.61 15.07
C ASP A 244 18.79 14.86 15.80
N PHE A 245 17.95 15.65 15.13
CA PHE A 245 17.30 16.80 15.73
C PHE A 245 15.84 16.50 16.07
N LYS A 246 15.43 16.92 17.27
CA LYS A 246 14.05 16.78 17.73
C LYS A 246 13.21 17.98 17.30
N CYS A 247 12.28 17.73 16.39
CA CYS A 247 11.34 18.68 15.80
C CYS A 247 9.89 18.29 16.13
N PRO A 248 9.41 18.58 17.36
CA PRO A 248 8.08 18.18 17.79
C PRO A 248 6.97 18.95 17.04
N PRO A 249 5.73 18.40 16.98
CA PRO A 249 4.59 19.11 16.40
C PRO A 249 4.37 20.50 17.02
N TRP A 250 3.95 21.44 16.18
CA TRP A 250 3.64 22.81 16.55
C TRP A 250 2.24 22.89 17.15
N THR A 251 2.14 22.78 18.48
CA THR A 251 0.86 22.89 19.20
C THR A 251 0.54 24.32 19.62
N THR A 252 1.55 25.08 20.04
CA THR A 252 1.44 26.44 20.58
C THR A 252 2.67 27.24 20.21
N ALA A 253 2.53 28.57 20.15
CA ALA A 253 3.66 29.47 19.97
C ALA A 253 4.73 29.24 21.06
N PRO A 254 6.03 29.45 20.75
CA PRO A 254 7.09 29.30 21.75
C PRO A 254 6.99 30.40 22.81
N GLU A 255 7.35 30.07 24.06
CA GLU A 255 7.37 31.05 25.15
C GLU A 255 8.45 32.11 24.93
N GLU A 256 8.09 33.38 25.18
CA GLU A 256 8.98 34.52 25.00
C GLU A 256 10.24 34.44 25.88
N SER A 257 10.13 33.89 27.09
CA SER A 257 11.20 33.76 28.08
C SER A 257 12.45 33.05 27.54
N GLY A 258 12.29 32.11 26.60
CA GLY A 258 13.41 31.36 26.00
C GLY A 258 14.25 32.17 25.02
N PHE A 259 13.76 33.32 24.56
CA PHE A 259 14.42 34.17 23.56
C PHE A 259 15.20 35.35 24.17
N PHE A 260 15.02 35.59 25.47
CA PHE A 260 15.66 36.68 26.19
C PHE A 260 16.68 36.12 27.20
N SER A 261 17.94 36.53 27.09
CA SER A 261 18.97 36.10 28.04
C SER A 261 18.89 36.88 29.35
N THR A 262 19.10 36.20 30.48
CA THR A 262 19.38 36.86 31.76
C THR A 262 20.84 37.33 31.77
N LYS A 263 21.14 38.52 32.31
CA LYS A 263 22.49 39.11 32.26
C LYS A 263 23.56 38.10 32.74
N GLY A 264 24.43 37.66 31.83
CA GLY A 264 25.53 36.72 32.11
C GLY A 264 25.27 35.25 31.74
N GLY A 265 24.11 34.90 31.17
CA GLY A 265 23.83 33.53 30.69
C GLY A 265 24.45 33.22 29.33
N ASP A 266 24.85 31.95 29.15
CA ASP A 266 25.39 31.45 27.87
C ASP A 266 24.34 31.54 26.74
N LEU A 267 24.81 31.86 25.53
CA LEU A 267 23.98 31.86 24.33
C LEU A 267 23.58 30.44 23.95
N PHE A 268 22.35 30.27 23.47
CA PHE A 268 21.88 29.00 22.95
C PHE A 268 22.79 28.53 21.81
N THR A 269 23.15 27.26 21.84
CA THR A 269 23.99 26.63 20.81
C THR A 269 23.36 25.31 20.44
N ASP A 270 23.33 25.01 19.15
CA ASP A 270 22.91 23.70 18.67
C ASP A 270 23.87 22.60 19.13
N SER A 271 23.39 21.36 19.17
CA SER A 271 24.19 20.21 19.61
C SER A 271 25.40 19.94 18.72
N ARG A 272 25.35 20.37 17.45
CA ARG A 272 26.42 20.29 16.47
C ARG A 272 26.22 21.34 15.38
N ASP A 273 27.32 21.71 14.73
CA ASP A 273 27.26 22.50 13.50
C ASP A 273 26.71 21.64 12.34
N LEU A 274 26.08 22.30 11.37
CA LEU A 274 25.50 21.61 10.21
C LEU A 274 26.60 21.20 9.21
N GLY A 275 26.43 20.05 8.57
CA GLY A 275 27.41 19.53 7.62
C GLY A 275 27.53 20.44 6.39
N LEU A 276 28.76 20.68 5.93
CA LEU A 276 29.09 21.42 4.70
C LEU A 276 29.74 20.46 3.71
N SER A 277 29.52 20.68 2.42
CA SER A 277 30.15 19.92 1.35
C SER A 277 31.66 20.13 1.33
N GLU A 278 32.42 19.22 0.71
CA GLU A 278 33.88 19.37 0.55
C GLU A 278 34.24 20.66 -0.20
N TYR A 279 33.36 21.14 -1.09
CA TYR A 279 33.54 22.41 -1.77
C TYR A 279 33.34 23.60 -0.82
N GLN A 280 32.26 23.61 -0.04
CA GLN A 280 31.96 24.67 0.93
C GLN A 280 33.03 24.77 2.02
N GLN A 281 33.55 23.63 2.50
CA GLN A 281 34.59 23.59 3.53
C GLN A 281 35.89 24.31 3.12
N LYS A 282 36.23 24.37 1.82
CA LYS A 282 37.42 25.09 1.32
C LYS A 282 37.36 26.59 1.61
N PHE A 283 36.16 27.15 1.65
CA PHE A 283 35.92 28.57 1.90
C PHE A 283 35.55 28.87 3.35
N LEU A 284 35.33 27.86 4.19
CA LEU A 284 34.90 28.08 5.57
C LEU A 284 36.03 28.71 6.41
N LEU A 285 35.75 29.89 6.96
CA LEU A 285 36.53 30.49 8.05
C LEU A 285 36.11 29.89 9.39
N GLY A 286 34.80 29.76 9.63
CA GLY A 286 34.24 29.16 10.83
C GLY A 286 32.75 29.47 11.02
N TRP A 287 32.15 28.83 12.01
CA TRP A 287 30.77 29.12 12.43
C TRP A 287 30.75 30.27 13.43
N MET A 288 30.21 31.41 13.03
CA MET A 288 30.23 32.64 13.82
C MET A 288 28.81 33.10 14.15
N ARG A 289 28.62 33.76 15.29
CA ARG A 289 27.31 34.31 15.71
C ARG A 289 26.84 35.39 14.75
N ALA A 290 25.53 35.61 14.64
CA ALA A 290 24.96 36.58 13.70
C ALA A 290 25.57 37.99 13.82
N LYS A 291 25.92 38.42 15.03
CA LYS A 291 26.57 39.72 15.29
C LYS A 291 27.96 39.87 14.66
N ASP A 292 28.67 38.76 14.48
CA ASP A 292 30.03 38.71 13.94
C ASP A 292 30.02 38.20 12.49
N ALA A 293 28.95 37.52 12.07
CA ALA A 293 28.76 36.98 10.74
C ALA A 293 28.10 37.98 9.76
N LEU A 294 27.29 38.93 10.26
CA LEU A 294 26.54 39.88 9.43
C LEU A 294 26.87 41.34 9.78
N PRO A 295 27.08 42.22 8.77
CA PRO A 295 27.22 41.90 7.35
C PRO A 295 28.44 41.00 7.10
N PRO A 296 28.44 40.16 6.05
CA PRO A 296 29.53 39.23 5.81
C PRO A 296 30.87 39.98 5.66
N PRO A 297 31.87 39.72 6.53
CA PRO A 297 33.05 40.59 6.68
C PRO A 297 33.92 40.65 5.43
N ASN A 298 33.90 39.60 4.61
CA ASN A 298 34.69 39.48 3.39
C ASN A 298 33.85 39.64 2.11
N SER A 299 32.58 40.07 2.18
CA SER A 299 31.76 40.21 0.97
C SER A 299 32.06 41.51 0.21
N SER A 300 31.95 41.47 -1.11
CA SER A 300 32.03 42.65 -1.99
C SER A 300 30.77 43.55 -1.92
N LEU A 301 29.75 43.16 -1.14
CA LEU A 301 28.52 43.92 -0.96
C LEU A 301 28.76 45.14 -0.03
N THR A 302 28.32 46.32 -0.44
CA THR A 302 28.55 47.58 0.29
C THR A 302 27.70 47.64 1.57
N ALA A 303 28.27 47.29 2.71
CA ALA A 303 27.65 47.54 4.02
C ALA A 303 28.22 48.79 4.69
N SER A 304 27.40 49.49 5.49
CA SER A 304 27.91 50.56 6.35
C SER A 304 28.78 49.95 7.46
N PRO A 305 30.00 50.47 7.72
CA PRO A 305 30.88 49.95 8.76
C PRO A 305 30.17 49.99 10.13
N GLY A 306 30.03 48.82 10.79
CA GLY A 306 29.46 48.72 12.14
C GLY A 306 27.94 48.50 12.23
N SER A 307 27.24 48.23 11.12
CA SER A 307 25.83 47.78 11.18
C SER A 307 25.77 46.34 11.71
N GLY A 308 25.13 46.09 12.85
CA GLY A 308 24.84 44.73 13.32
C GLY A 308 23.70 44.05 12.54
N PRO A 309 23.37 42.79 12.85
CA PRO A 309 22.28 42.05 12.21
C PRO A 309 20.94 42.76 12.42
N THR A 310 20.08 42.74 11.41
CA THR A 310 18.72 43.30 11.45
C THR A 310 17.69 42.25 11.04
N MET A 311 16.47 42.40 11.55
CA MET A 311 15.29 41.64 11.10
C MET A 311 14.35 42.47 10.23
N GLU A 312 14.52 43.79 10.24
CA GLU A 312 13.67 44.73 9.52
C GLU A 312 14.30 45.14 8.20
N THR A 313 13.43 45.38 7.21
CA THR A 313 13.80 45.88 5.90
C THR A 313 13.11 47.22 5.65
N SER A 314 13.87 48.18 5.14
CA SER A 314 13.35 49.50 4.75
C SER A 314 13.09 49.62 3.24
N GLY A 315 13.42 48.58 2.46
CA GLY A 315 13.28 48.51 1.00
C GLY A 315 13.05 47.08 0.51
N SER A 316 13.11 46.88 -0.81
CA SER A 316 12.91 45.57 -1.45
C SER A 316 14.06 44.61 -1.17
N ILE A 317 13.73 43.34 -0.92
CA ILE A 317 14.68 42.29 -0.60
C ILE A 317 15.15 41.60 -1.88
N ASP A 318 16.46 41.50 -2.05
CA ASP A 318 17.08 40.89 -3.21
C ASP A 318 18.02 39.77 -2.79
N LEU A 319 17.43 38.62 -2.47
CA LEU A 319 18.16 37.44 -2.01
C LEU A 319 19.02 36.83 -3.13
N VAL A 320 20.26 36.53 -2.79
CA VAL A 320 21.20 35.81 -3.64
C VAL A 320 21.98 34.76 -2.87
N GLN A 321 22.54 33.81 -3.62
CA GLN A 321 23.42 32.77 -3.14
C GLN A 321 24.68 32.66 -4.02
N ASP A 322 25.66 31.89 -3.57
CA ASP A 322 26.89 31.63 -4.33
C ASP A 322 27.41 30.20 -4.17
N ALA A 323 28.30 29.95 -3.20
CA ALA A 323 28.94 28.65 -3.00
C ALA A 323 28.02 27.60 -2.33
N ALA A 324 26.82 28.02 -1.90
CA ALA A 324 25.76 27.13 -1.44
C ALA A 324 24.99 26.53 -2.63
N THR A 325 24.72 25.23 -2.56
CA THR A 325 24.12 24.43 -3.64
C THR A 325 22.60 24.29 -3.52
N ASP A 326 21.96 25.07 -2.65
CA ASP A 326 20.54 25.04 -2.33
C ASP A 326 19.69 26.03 -3.16
N CYS A 327 19.94 26.10 -4.46
CA CYS A 327 19.24 27.02 -5.38
C CYS A 327 17.72 26.98 -5.29
N SER A 328 17.14 25.79 -5.07
CA SER A 328 15.71 25.60 -4.93
C SER A 328 15.15 26.32 -3.71
N VAL A 329 15.91 26.34 -2.61
CA VAL A 329 15.56 27.04 -1.36
C VAL A 329 15.54 28.54 -1.61
N VAL A 330 16.61 29.10 -2.17
CA VAL A 330 16.71 30.56 -2.39
C VAL A 330 15.74 31.04 -3.45
N ALA A 331 15.49 30.26 -4.51
CA ALA A 331 14.44 30.55 -5.49
C ALA A 331 13.05 30.57 -4.83
N SER A 332 12.78 29.63 -3.93
CA SER A 332 11.53 29.57 -3.15
C SER A 332 11.34 30.78 -2.25
N LEU A 333 12.41 31.21 -1.56
CA LEU A 333 12.39 32.43 -0.75
C LEU A 333 12.13 33.68 -1.62
N CYS A 334 12.80 33.80 -2.76
CA CYS A 334 12.58 34.90 -3.70
C CYS A 334 11.12 34.97 -4.18
N ALA A 335 10.54 33.83 -4.56
CA ALA A 335 9.15 33.77 -5.03
C ALA A 335 8.16 34.21 -3.93
N GLY A 336 8.33 33.73 -2.69
CA GLY A 336 7.46 34.12 -1.58
C GLY A 336 7.61 35.60 -1.18
N ILE A 337 8.83 36.13 -1.16
CA ILE A 337 9.12 37.54 -0.88
C ILE A 337 8.49 38.46 -1.92
N ALA A 338 8.67 38.15 -3.22
CA ALA A 338 8.09 38.94 -4.30
C ALA A 338 6.56 39.06 -4.14
N ARG A 339 5.89 37.99 -3.67
CA ARG A 339 4.46 38.05 -3.37
C ARG A 339 4.11 38.93 -2.19
N ALA A 340 4.87 38.85 -1.10
CA ALA A 340 4.66 39.72 0.06
C ALA A 340 4.83 41.20 -0.32
N GLU A 341 5.82 41.53 -1.15
CA GLU A 341 6.08 42.89 -1.64
C GLU A 341 4.98 43.42 -2.57
N CYS A 342 4.32 42.55 -3.33
CA CYS A 342 3.12 42.86 -4.10
C CYS A 342 1.85 43.05 -3.23
N GLY A 343 1.96 43.01 -1.90
CA GLY A 343 0.85 43.23 -0.97
C GLY A 343 0.05 41.98 -0.63
N HIS A 344 0.50 40.79 -1.03
CA HIS A 344 -0.07 39.53 -0.56
C HIS A 344 0.39 39.19 0.86
N HIS A 345 -0.20 38.17 1.46
CA HIS A 345 0.15 37.76 2.82
C HIS A 345 1.61 37.27 2.90
N ASP A 346 2.36 37.75 3.90
CA ASP A 346 3.73 37.29 4.16
C ASP A 346 3.74 35.89 4.78
N LEU A 347 4.12 34.91 3.96
CA LEU A 347 4.13 33.49 4.31
C LEU A 347 5.45 33.03 4.94
N LEU A 348 6.54 33.80 4.78
CA LEU A 348 7.90 33.34 5.07
C LEU A 348 8.43 33.93 6.36
N SER A 349 8.45 35.26 6.50
CA SER A 349 9.05 35.90 7.68
C SER A 349 8.27 35.57 8.96
N THR A 350 6.96 35.34 8.80
CA THR A 350 6.02 34.94 9.85
C THR A 350 6.27 33.53 10.41
N GLN A 351 7.21 32.76 9.85
CA GLN A 351 7.60 31.46 10.39
C GLN A 351 8.74 31.55 11.42
N VAL A 352 9.46 32.68 11.51
CA VAL A 352 10.65 32.83 12.36
C VAL A 352 10.29 33.52 13.68
N HIS A 353 10.64 32.91 14.82
CA HIS A 353 10.41 33.44 16.17
C HIS A 353 11.73 33.69 16.92
N PRO A 354 11.82 34.72 17.79
CA PRO A 354 10.72 35.53 18.35
C PRO A 354 10.08 36.52 17.37
N GLN A 355 8.85 36.93 17.66
CA GLN A 355 8.11 37.89 16.83
C GLN A 355 7.51 39.01 17.65
N HIS A 356 7.41 40.19 17.05
CA HIS A 356 6.61 41.31 17.53
C HIS A 356 5.61 41.72 16.44
N ARG A 357 4.30 41.69 16.76
CA ARG A 357 3.22 42.00 15.80
C ARG A 357 3.32 41.22 14.47
N GLY A 358 3.71 39.95 14.55
CA GLY A 358 3.85 39.07 13.38
C GLY A 358 5.11 39.28 12.54
N ARG A 359 6.05 40.12 12.99
CA ARG A 359 7.37 40.30 12.34
C ARG A 359 8.48 39.69 13.20
N PRO A 360 9.50 39.06 12.60
CA PRO A 360 10.62 38.51 13.35
C PRO A 360 11.41 39.62 14.05
N VAL A 361 11.91 39.33 15.26
CA VAL A 361 12.77 40.24 16.03
C VAL A 361 14.05 39.53 16.48
N LEU A 362 15.09 40.30 16.80
CA LEU A 362 16.36 39.73 17.28
C LEU A 362 16.16 39.04 18.64
N SER A 363 16.74 37.85 18.79
CA SER A 363 16.84 37.15 20.08
C SER A 363 18.12 37.56 20.78
N THR A 364 18.03 37.90 22.07
CA THR A 364 19.22 38.20 22.88
C THR A 364 19.85 36.94 23.49
N SER A 365 19.16 35.80 23.47
CA SER A 365 19.71 34.49 23.86
C SER A 365 20.38 33.75 22.69
N GLY A 366 20.32 34.27 21.47
CA GLY A 366 20.80 33.59 20.27
C GLY A 366 19.96 32.37 19.86
N LYS A 367 18.80 32.17 20.50
CA LYS A 367 17.87 31.07 20.21
C LYS A 367 16.80 31.54 19.24
N TYR A 368 16.50 30.75 18.24
CA TYR A 368 15.37 30.98 17.34
C TYR A 368 14.53 29.71 17.23
N VAL A 369 13.24 29.88 16.95
CA VAL A 369 12.35 28.75 16.64
C VAL A 369 11.66 29.06 15.32
N VAL A 370 11.83 28.18 14.35
CA VAL A 370 11.21 28.27 13.04
C VAL A 370 10.09 27.25 12.93
N ARG A 371 8.95 27.68 12.39
CA ARG A 371 7.79 26.84 12.13
C ARG A 371 7.87 26.29 10.70
N LEU A 372 8.08 24.99 10.55
CA LEU A 372 8.16 24.32 9.23
C LEU A 372 7.14 23.19 9.13
N ASN A 373 6.59 22.95 7.93
CA ASN A 373 5.60 21.90 7.66
C ASN A 373 6.26 20.67 7.03
N PHE A 374 6.39 19.59 7.78
CA PHE A 374 6.94 18.33 7.25
C PHE A 374 6.51 17.15 8.11
N ASN A 375 6.63 15.93 7.58
CA ASN A 375 6.22 14.71 8.26
C ASN A 375 4.78 14.79 8.81
N GLY A 376 3.87 15.28 7.97
CA GLY A 376 2.43 15.33 8.20
C GLY A 376 1.90 16.51 9.02
N CYS A 377 2.75 17.39 9.56
CA CYS A 377 2.28 18.55 10.33
C CYS A 377 3.30 19.69 10.44
N TRP A 378 2.83 20.85 10.89
CA TRP A 378 3.68 21.94 11.34
C TRP A 378 4.51 21.53 12.56
N ARG A 379 5.81 21.86 12.58
CA ARG A 379 6.79 21.45 13.59
C ARG A 379 7.65 22.60 14.06
N LYS A 380 8.14 22.48 15.30
CA LYS A 380 9.08 23.41 15.94
C LYS A 380 10.51 23.03 15.61
N VAL A 381 11.21 23.85 14.85
CA VAL A 381 12.64 23.69 14.56
C VAL A 381 13.41 24.73 15.34
N VAL A 382 14.08 24.30 16.40
CA VAL A 382 14.92 25.18 17.23
C VAL A 382 16.29 25.29 16.58
N ILE A 383 16.82 26.49 16.42
CA ILE A 383 18.17 26.74 15.90
C ILE A 383 18.89 27.79 16.75
N ASP A 384 20.22 27.74 16.73
CA ASP A 384 21.02 28.90 17.14
C ASP A 384 21.25 29.88 15.98
N ASP A 385 21.88 31.02 16.26
CA ASP A 385 22.16 32.10 15.31
C ASP A 385 23.56 32.02 14.68
N LYS A 386 24.27 30.89 14.80
CA LYS A 386 25.57 30.74 14.12
C LYS A 386 25.39 30.53 12.62
N LEU A 387 26.17 31.23 11.80
CA LEU A 387 26.19 31.08 10.35
C LEU A 387 27.59 30.68 9.87
N PRO A 388 27.71 29.92 8.78
CA PRO A 388 29.01 29.58 8.20
C PRO A 388 29.59 30.82 7.52
N VAL A 389 30.70 31.35 8.04
CA VAL A 389 31.38 32.53 7.49
C VAL A 389 32.52 32.10 6.59
N SER A 390 32.65 32.79 5.45
CA SER A 390 33.67 32.52 4.44
C SER A 390 34.97 33.28 4.73
N ASN A 391 36.11 32.64 4.44
CA ASN A 391 37.45 33.26 4.41
C ASN A 391 37.72 34.03 3.11
N SER A 392 36.75 34.07 2.20
CA SER A 392 36.83 34.68 0.86
C SER A 392 35.57 35.50 0.55
N HIS A 393 35.47 36.06 -0.66
CA HIS A 393 34.29 36.77 -1.14
C HIS A 393 33.06 35.87 -1.40
N ARG A 394 33.22 34.55 -1.35
CA ARG A 394 32.14 33.57 -1.61
C ARG A 394 31.13 33.56 -0.46
N LEU A 395 29.85 33.40 -0.77
CA LEU A 395 28.77 33.26 0.22
C LEU A 395 28.45 31.79 0.50
N LEU A 396 28.34 31.42 1.78
CA LEU A 396 28.02 30.05 2.24
C LEU A 396 26.56 29.90 2.72
N HIS A 397 25.79 30.98 2.70
CA HIS A 397 24.36 31.04 3.03
C HIS A 397 23.73 32.18 2.23
N VAL A 398 22.40 32.21 2.16
CA VAL A 398 21.64 33.28 1.51
C VAL A 398 21.90 34.65 2.14
N VAL A 399 22.03 35.69 1.31
CA VAL A 399 22.21 37.09 1.72
C VAL A 399 21.35 38.00 0.85
N ASP A 400 20.83 39.09 1.43
CA ASP A 400 20.18 40.16 0.68
C ASP A 400 21.24 41.16 0.13
N ARG A 401 21.27 41.37 -1.19
CA ARG A 401 22.21 42.33 -1.82
C ARG A 401 21.96 43.77 -1.39
N HIS A 402 20.71 44.14 -1.13
CA HIS A 402 20.34 45.51 -0.74
C HIS A 402 20.58 45.76 0.75
N ASN A 403 20.46 44.73 1.58
CA ASN A 403 20.70 44.80 3.01
C ASN A 403 21.46 43.55 3.51
N PRO A 404 22.80 43.51 3.38
CA PRO A 404 23.60 42.36 3.78
C PRO A 404 23.55 42.02 5.28
N ALA A 405 22.97 42.90 6.12
CA ALA A 405 22.76 42.66 7.54
C ALA A 405 21.45 41.92 7.86
N LEU A 406 20.59 41.66 6.85
CA LEU A 406 19.29 41.03 7.05
C LEU A 406 19.43 39.54 7.43
N LEU A 407 18.99 39.20 8.65
CA LEU A 407 19.27 37.90 9.26
C LEU A 407 18.17 36.84 9.01
N TRP A 408 16.89 37.23 9.02
CA TRP A 408 15.79 36.26 9.01
C TRP A 408 15.80 35.27 7.81
N PRO A 409 16.22 35.64 6.58
CA PRO A 409 16.27 34.68 5.47
C PRO A 409 17.29 33.57 5.73
N ALA A 410 18.47 33.92 6.25
CA ALA A 410 19.51 32.96 6.60
C ALA A 410 19.09 32.03 7.75
N LEU A 411 18.29 32.52 8.71
CA LEU A 411 17.73 31.66 9.76
C LEU A 411 16.69 30.67 9.21
N LEU A 412 15.84 31.11 8.28
CA LEU A 412 14.84 30.24 7.66
C LEU A 412 15.50 29.16 6.79
N GLU A 413 16.49 29.54 5.99
CA GLU A 413 17.36 28.63 5.23
C GLU A 413 18.03 27.61 6.17
N LYS A 414 18.73 28.09 7.21
CA LYS A 414 19.40 27.23 8.20
C LYS A 414 18.45 26.22 8.86
N ALA A 415 17.26 26.66 9.28
CA ALA A 415 16.28 25.77 9.90
C ALA A 415 15.81 24.68 8.94
N TYR A 416 15.63 25.02 7.66
CA TYR A 416 15.26 24.03 6.66
C TYR A 416 16.41 23.07 6.36
N LEU A 417 17.61 23.58 6.11
CA LEU A 417 18.80 22.77 5.85
C LEU A 417 19.15 21.84 7.03
N LYS A 418 18.90 22.27 8.27
CA LYS A 418 18.97 21.41 9.46
C LYS A 418 18.05 20.20 9.36
N VAL A 419 16.80 20.39 8.93
CA VAL A 419 15.82 19.31 8.71
C VAL A 419 16.21 18.45 7.51
N ARG A 420 16.99 18.98 6.57
CA ARG A 420 17.42 18.29 5.33
C ARG A 420 18.79 17.62 5.41
N GLY A 421 19.52 17.76 6.51
CA GLY A 421 20.77 17.03 6.79
C GLY A 421 22.00 17.94 6.95
N GLY A 422 21.92 19.17 6.45
CA GLY A 422 22.95 20.19 6.55
C GLY A 422 22.97 21.11 5.33
N TYR A 423 24.01 21.94 5.24
CA TYR A 423 24.32 22.80 4.10
C TYR A 423 24.93 22.06 2.91
N ASP A 424 25.40 20.81 3.12
CA ASP A 424 25.72 19.85 2.05
C ASP A 424 24.44 19.32 1.39
N PHE A 425 23.72 20.23 0.74
CA PHE A 425 22.41 20.00 0.14
C PHE A 425 22.51 20.21 -1.37
N PRO A 426 22.35 19.17 -2.20
CA PRO A 426 22.61 19.22 -3.64
C PRO A 426 21.53 19.98 -4.45
N GLY A 427 20.68 20.78 -3.80
CA GLY A 427 19.47 21.34 -4.37
C GLY A 427 18.35 20.30 -4.43
N SER A 428 17.11 20.75 -4.57
CA SER A 428 15.96 19.85 -4.71
C SER A 428 14.87 20.41 -5.60
N ASN A 429 13.71 19.75 -5.64
CA ASN A 429 12.52 20.34 -6.21
C ASN A 429 11.98 21.44 -5.26
N SER A 430 11.91 22.68 -5.77
CA SER A 430 11.36 23.85 -5.06
C SER A 430 9.95 23.64 -4.48
N CYS A 431 9.15 22.75 -5.07
CA CYS A 431 7.84 22.40 -4.53
C CYS A 431 7.91 21.87 -3.11
N GLY A 432 8.90 21.03 -2.80
CA GLY A 432 9.12 20.49 -1.46
C GLY A 432 9.56 21.58 -0.48
N ASP A 433 10.40 22.51 -0.93
CA ASP A 433 10.89 23.63 -0.13
C ASP A 433 9.74 24.58 0.24
N ILE A 434 8.97 25.03 -0.76
CA ILE A 434 7.80 25.89 -0.53
C ILE A 434 6.77 25.18 0.33
N PHE A 435 6.49 23.89 0.11
CA PHE A 435 5.59 23.11 0.96
C PHE A 435 6.05 23.10 2.42
N ALA A 436 7.36 23.02 2.67
CA ALA A 436 7.92 23.07 4.01
C ALA A 436 7.81 24.45 4.67
N PHE A 437 7.93 25.52 3.90
CA PHE A 437 7.79 26.88 4.43
C PHE A 437 6.34 27.30 4.65
N THR A 438 5.43 26.92 3.76
CA THR A 438 4.09 27.52 3.67
C THR A 438 2.94 26.54 3.89
N GLY A 439 3.19 25.24 3.75
CA GLY A 439 2.14 24.22 3.69
C GLY A 439 1.36 24.19 2.38
N TRP A 440 1.79 24.95 1.36
CA TRP A 440 1.09 25.04 0.08
C TRP A 440 1.28 23.80 -0.78
N ILE A 441 0.19 23.32 -1.37
CA ILE A 441 0.07 22.01 -2.00
C ILE A 441 0.98 21.96 -3.25
N PRO A 442 2.00 21.08 -3.25
CA PRO A 442 2.96 21.00 -4.35
C PRO A 442 2.42 20.24 -5.56
N GLU A 443 2.70 20.75 -6.75
CA GLU A 443 2.43 20.13 -8.04
C GLU A 443 3.62 20.40 -8.97
N GLN A 444 4.24 19.33 -9.49
CA GLN A 444 5.30 19.42 -10.48
C GLN A 444 4.72 19.15 -11.87
N LEU A 445 4.98 20.06 -12.80
CA LEU A 445 4.56 19.94 -14.19
C LEU A 445 5.78 19.83 -15.08
N TYR A 446 5.87 18.75 -15.85
CA TYR A 446 6.91 18.57 -16.86
C TYR A 446 6.49 19.30 -18.14
N LEU A 447 7.29 20.28 -18.55
CA LEU A 447 6.91 21.22 -19.60
C LEU A 447 7.04 20.61 -21.00
N GLN A 448 7.90 19.61 -21.19
CA GLN A 448 8.09 18.91 -22.46
C GLN A 448 7.08 17.78 -22.71
N GLU A 449 6.18 17.46 -21.78
CA GLU A 449 5.18 16.41 -21.98
C GLU A 449 4.10 16.83 -23.00
N ALA A 450 3.66 15.88 -23.83
CA ALA A 450 2.70 16.13 -24.92
C ALA A 450 1.35 16.67 -24.43
N ASP A 451 0.97 16.35 -23.19
CA ASP A 451 -0.29 16.78 -22.59
C ASP A 451 -0.25 18.23 -22.06
N THR A 452 0.93 18.84 -21.98
CA THR A 452 1.11 20.23 -21.54
C THR A 452 0.70 21.20 -22.66
N VAL A 453 -0.57 21.59 -22.66
CA VAL A 453 -1.10 22.60 -23.60
C VAL A 453 -0.84 24.02 -23.06
N PRO A 454 0.00 24.86 -23.72
CA PRO A 454 0.46 26.14 -23.17
C PRO A 454 -0.67 27.08 -22.73
N HIS A 455 -1.69 27.27 -23.58
CA HIS A 455 -2.82 28.15 -23.28
C HIS A 455 -3.58 27.71 -22.02
N LYS A 456 -3.85 26.41 -21.89
CA LYS A 456 -4.57 25.86 -20.72
C LYS A 456 -3.74 25.98 -19.45
N LEU A 457 -2.42 25.75 -19.55
CA LEU A 457 -1.50 25.96 -18.45
C LEU A 457 -1.55 27.41 -17.95
N TRP A 458 -1.45 28.37 -18.89
CA TRP A 458 -1.50 29.79 -18.57
C TRP A 458 -2.81 30.19 -17.88
N GLU A 459 -3.96 29.83 -18.45
CA GLU A 459 -5.27 30.14 -17.88
C GLU A 459 -5.42 29.63 -16.44
N ARG A 460 -4.84 28.46 -16.17
CA ARG A 460 -4.88 27.81 -14.86
C ARG A 460 -4.05 28.57 -13.82
N ILE A 461 -2.80 28.91 -14.16
CA ILE A 461 -1.87 29.49 -13.18
C ILE A 461 -1.95 31.01 -13.10
N PHE A 462 -2.25 31.71 -14.20
CA PHE A 462 -2.18 33.18 -14.26
C PHE A 462 -3.19 33.84 -13.32
N LYS A 463 -4.47 33.41 -13.36
CA LYS A 463 -5.48 33.97 -12.46
C LYS A 463 -5.13 33.72 -10.99
N ALA A 464 -4.77 32.49 -10.65
CA ALA A 464 -4.33 32.15 -9.30
C ALA A 464 -3.09 32.96 -8.89
N PHE A 465 -2.17 33.22 -9.82
CA PHE A 465 -0.99 34.03 -9.59
C PHE A 465 -1.38 35.48 -9.26
N GLN A 466 -2.29 36.08 -10.02
CA GLN A 466 -2.76 37.46 -9.77
C GLN A 466 -3.54 37.60 -8.45
N TYR A 467 -4.28 36.57 -8.03
CA TYR A 467 -4.95 36.56 -6.71
C TYR A 467 -4.00 36.29 -5.54
N GLY A 468 -2.80 35.76 -5.82
CA GLY A 468 -1.84 35.35 -4.80
C GLY A 468 -2.16 33.99 -4.18
N ASP A 469 -2.78 33.10 -4.94
CA ASP A 469 -3.13 31.73 -4.52
C ASP A 469 -2.17 30.66 -5.04
N VAL A 470 -1.09 31.08 -5.72
CA VAL A 470 -0.04 30.18 -6.22
C VAL A 470 1.34 30.83 -6.18
N LEU A 471 2.34 30.03 -5.80
CA LEU A 471 3.76 30.34 -5.92
C LEU A 471 4.38 29.50 -7.03
N LEU A 472 5.26 30.10 -7.82
CA LEU A 472 5.84 29.48 -9.02
C LEU A 472 7.36 29.58 -8.99
N THR A 473 8.02 28.49 -9.36
CA THR A 473 9.46 28.45 -9.67
C THR A 473 9.69 27.55 -10.87
N LEU A 474 10.84 27.66 -11.52
CA LEU A 474 11.20 26.90 -12.71
C LEU A 474 12.47 26.10 -12.46
N GLY A 475 12.56 24.91 -13.05
CA GLY A 475 13.74 24.05 -13.01
C GLY A 475 14.29 23.79 -14.40
N THR A 476 15.59 23.98 -14.58
CA THR A 476 16.29 23.52 -15.79
C THR A 476 16.78 22.09 -15.60
N GLY A 477 16.73 21.31 -16.67
CA GLY A 477 17.32 19.98 -16.71
C GLY A 477 18.83 20.01 -16.89
N LYS A 478 19.41 18.85 -17.21
CA LYS A 478 20.82 18.78 -17.61
C LYS A 478 21.02 19.53 -18.92
N MET A 479 21.93 20.50 -18.91
CA MET A 479 22.29 21.29 -20.09
C MET A 479 23.77 21.10 -20.42
N GLU A 480 24.12 21.15 -21.71
CA GLU A 480 25.53 21.17 -22.10
C GLU A 480 26.14 22.54 -21.81
N ALA A 481 27.41 22.57 -21.41
CA ALA A 481 28.11 23.83 -21.12
C ALA A 481 28.11 24.83 -22.29
N ARG A 482 28.02 24.35 -23.54
CA ARG A 482 27.84 25.22 -24.71
C ARG A 482 26.45 25.87 -24.70
N GLN A 483 25.41 25.08 -24.50
CA GLN A 483 24.03 25.56 -24.43
C GLN A 483 23.86 26.59 -23.31
N GLU A 484 24.39 26.32 -22.12
CA GLU A 484 24.37 27.25 -20.99
C GLU A 484 24.99 28.61 -21.34
N ARG A 485 26.13 28.61 -22.04
CA ARG A 485 26.80 29.84 -22.48
C ARG A 485 26.01 30.61 -23.53
N ASP A 486 25.39 29.89 -24.46
CA ASP A 486 24.70 30.46 -25.62
C ASP A 486 23.36 31.08 -25.21
N VAL A 487 22.57 30.40 -24.36
CA VAL A 487 21.26 30.90 -23.92
C VAL A 487 21.33 31.75 -22.64
N GLY A 488 22.38 31.57 -21.83
CA GLY A 488 22.55 32.30 -20.56
C GLY A 488 21.74 31.73 -19.40
N LEU A 489 21.32 30.46 -19.49
CA LEU A 489 20.71 29.69 -18.40
C LEU A 489 21.73 28.69 -17.85
N GLU A 490 21.56 28.28 -16.61
CA GLU A 490 22.39 27.30 -15.90
C GLU A 490 21.63 25.97 -15.87
N GLY A 491 22.30 24.86 -16.15
CA GLY A 491 21.71 23.52 -16.07
C GLY A 491 21.53 23.07 -14.63
N GLN A 492 20.55 22.20 -14.40
CA GLN A 492 20.22 21.63 -13.09
C GLN A 492 20.04 22.70 -11.99
N HIS A 493 19.36 23.80 -12.34
CA HIS A 493 19.23 24.99 -11.49
C HIS A 493 17.79 25.43 -11.33
N SER A 494 17.48 26.08 -10.20
CA SER A 494 16.16 26.61 -9.89
C SER A 494 16.09 28.12 -10.05
N TYR A 495 15.02 28.59 -10.69
CA TYR A 495 14.75 29.99 -10.94
C TYR A 495 13.43 30.42 -10.28
N ALA A 496 13.39 31.63 -9.73
CA ALA A 496 12.18 32.17 -9.14
C ALA A 496 11.31 32.88 -10.18
N VAL A 497 10.00 32.65 -10.15
CA VAL A 497 9.04 33.49 -10.91
C VAL A 497 8.55 34.60 -9.98
N LEU A 498 8.95 35.83 -10.28
CA LEU A 498 8.66 37.00 -9.45
C LEU A 498 7.34 37.67 -9.84
N ASP A 499 6.99 37.64 -11.13
CA ASP A 499 5.81 38.31 -11.68
C ASP A 499 5.32 37.62 -12.97
N MET A 500 4.07 37.88 -13.35
CA MET A 500 3.46 37.40 -14.58
C MET A 500 2.66 38.52 -15.25
N MET A 501 2.71 38.58 -16.57
CA MET A 501 2.01 39.57 -17.38
C MET A 501 1.37 38.93 -18.60
N GLU A 502 0.14 39.32 -18.91
CA GLU A 502 -0.56 38.95 -20.14
C GLU A 502 -0.86 40.23 -20.92
N THR A 503 -0.42 40.27 -22.18
CA THR A 503 -0.80 41.27 -23.17
C THR A 503 -1.69 40.61 -24.22
N ASP A 504 -2.24 41.38 -25.16
CA ASP A 504 -3.06 40.82 -26.24
C ASP A 504 -2.27 39.85 -27.14
N GLU A 505 -0.94 39.99 -27.19
CA GLU A 505 -0.05 39.20 -28.06
C GLU A 505 0.79 38.19 -27.28
N ASP A 506 1.19 38.49 -26.04
CA ASP A 506 2.21 37.74 -25.30
C ASP A 506 1.80 37.34 -23.88
N LYS A 507 2.36 36.21 -23.44
CA LYS A 507 2.24 35.67 -22.08
C LYS A 507 3.63 35.60 -21.45
N LEU A 508 3.92 36.48 -20.50
CA LEU A 508 5.28 36.76 -20.03
C LEU A 508 5.48 36.42 -18.55
N LEU A 509 6.60 35.79 -18.23
CA LEU A 509 7.03 35.51 -16.86
C LEU A 509 8.30 36.31 -16.53
N LEU A 510 8.31 36.99 -15.39
CA LEU A 510 9.52 37.63 -14.84
C LEU A 510 10.26 36.60 -14.00
N ILE A 511 11.46 36.25 -14.46
CA ILE A 511 12.25 35.16 -13.90
C ILE A 511 13.52 35.73 -13.28
N LYS A 512 13.94 35.21 -12.14
CA LYS A 512 15.18 35.57 -11.46
C LYS A 512 16.08 34.36 -11.24
N ASN A 513 17.35 34.50 -11.63
CA ASN A 513 18.44 33.64 -11.22
C ASN A 513 18.93 34.08 -9.83
N PRO A 514 18.87 33.22 -8.80
CA PRO A 514 19.31 33.57 -7.44
C PRO A 514 20.84 33.61 -7.26
N TRP A 515 21.66 33.25 -8.25
CA TRP A 515 23.12 33.34 -8.11
C TRP A 515 23.66 34.77 -8.18
N ILE A 516 24.63 35.08 -7.33
CA ILE A 516 25.26 36.41 -7.25
C ILE A 516 25.97 36.80 -8.55
N GLU A 517 26.67 35.85 -9.17
CA GLU A 517 27.29 35.95 -10.52
C GLU A 517 26.44 35.26 -11.60
N GLY A 518 25.16 35.03 -11.31
CA GLY A 518 24.25 34.30 -12.20
C GLY A 518 24.16 34.93 -13.57
N LYS A 519 24.29 34.11 -14.63
CA LYS A 519 24.08 34.57 -16.00
C LYS A 519 22.61 34.95 -16.21
N GLY A 520 22.42 36.05 -16.93
CA GLY A 520 21.10 36.46 -17.44
C GLY A 520 20.83 35.91 -18.84
N TRP A 521 19.55 35.92 -19.22
CA TRP A 521 19.09 35.48 -20.53
C TRP A 521 19.73 36.25 -21.69
N LYS A 522 20.34 35.50 -22.62
CA LYS A 522 21.02 36.00 -23.83
C LYS A 522 20.22 35.80 -25.12
N GLY A 523 19.17 35.00 -25.08
CA GLY A 523 18.30 34.77 -26.23
C GLY A 523 17.39 35.97 -26.55
N PRO A 524 16.46 35.80 -27.51
CA PRO A 524 15.50 36.84 -27.89
C PRO A 524 14.66 37.27 -26.70
N ARG A 525 14.51 38.58 -26.51
CA ARG A 525 13.69 39.16 -25.43
C ARG A 525 12.35 39.61 -25.97
N PRO A 526 11.25 39.40 -25.22
CA PRO A 526 9.94 39.93 -25.58
C PRO A 526 9.94 41.46 -25.57
N LEU A 527 9.13 42.07 -26.42
CA LEU A 527 8.93 43.52 -26.46
C LEU A 527 8.01 43.93 -25.31
N ILE A 528 8.57 44.45 -24.23
CA ILE A 528 7.79 44.87 -23.06
C ILE A 528 7.45 46.36 -23.22
N PRO A 529 6.16 46.76 -23.12
CA PRO A 529 5.79 48.17 -23.13
C PRO A 529 6.51 48.95 -22.03
N ALA A 530 7.05 50.13 -22.35
CA ALA A 530 7.79 50.96 -21.39
C ALA A 530 6.97 51.23 -20.10
N ALA A 531 5.66 51.46 -20.24
CA ALA A 531 4.73 51.67 -19.12
C ALA A 531 4.56 50.46 -18.19
N ALA A 532 4.85 49.24 -18.69
CA ALA A 532 4.78 48.01 -17.91
C ALA A 532 6.08 47.76 -17.10
N THR A 533 7.15 48.50 -17.43
CA THR A 533 8.46 48.43 -16.76
C THR A 533 8.70 49.61 -15.78
N GLU A 534 7.71 50.49 -15.64
CA GLU A 534 7.69 51.56 -14.65
C GLU A 534 7.05 51.05 -13.34
N PRO A 535 7.66 51.28 -12.16
CA PRO A 535 7.09 50.88 -10.88
C PRO A 535 5.83 51.70 -10.59
N GLN A 536 4.65 51.15 -10.91
CA GLN A 536 3.39 51.79 -10.55
C GLN A 536 3.17 51.65 -9.04
N GLY A 537 3.30 52.76 -8.30
CA GLY A 537 2.92 52.84 -6.87
C GLY A 537 3.78 52.02 -5.91
N GLY A 538 5.10 52.00 -6.09
CA GLY A 538 6.06 51.44 -5.10
C GLY A 538 6.05 49.91 -4.93
N MET A 539 5.24 49.18 -5.70
CA MET A 539 4.94 47.76 -5.47
C MET A 539 5.60 46.76 -6.44
N ASN A 540 6.53 47.17 -7.31
CA ASN A 540 7.20 46.25 -8.25
C ASN A 540 8.63 46.69 -8.62
N LEU A 541 9.53 46.78 -7.63
CA LEU A 541 10.94 47.17 -7.87
C LEU A 541 11.71 46.15 -8.73
N HIS A 542 11.40 44.84 -8.63
CA HIS A 542 12.06 43.76 -9.39
C HIS A 542 11.99 43.93 -10.91
N ARG A 543 10.97 44.64 -11.43
CA ARG A 543 10.87 44.92 -12.87
C ARG A 543 11.99 45.85 -13.35
N SER A 544 12.48 46.73 -12.49
CA SER A 544 13.59 47.63 -12.83
C SER A 544 14.90 46.86 -13.00
N ASP A 545 15.12 45.83 -12.19
CA ASP A 545 16.30 44.96 -12.25
C ASP A 545 16.35 44.11 -13.53
N SER A 546 15.23 44.00 -14.25
CA SER A 546 15.16 43.30 -15.54
C SER A 546 15.71 44.09 -16.73
N LYS A 547 15.92 45.41 -16.56
CA LYS A 547 16.35 46.30 -17.65
C LYS A 547 17.85 46.09 -17.96
N PRO A 548 18.21 45.74 -19.21
CA PRO A 548 19.61 45.75 -19.64
C PRO A 548 20.23 47.13 -19.46
N SER A 549 21.49 47.16 -19.02
CA SER A 549 22.29 48.40 -18.96
C SER A 549 23.64 48.20 -19.63
N THR A 550 24.36 49.28 -19.95
CA THR A 550 25.71 49.20 -20.54
C THR A 550 26.70 48.44 -19.65
N LYS A 551 26.50 48.48 -18.32
CA LYS A 551 27.33 47.76 -17.34
C LYS A 551 26.88 46.32 -17.11
N ASN A 552 25.60 46.04 -17.31
CA ASN A 552 25.00 44.71 -17.15
C ASN A 552 24.02 44.44 -18.31
N PRO A 553 24.52 43.98 -19.47
CA PRO A 553 23.69 43.73 -20.65
C PRO A 553 22.77 42.52 -20.47
N TYR A 554 23.09 41.60 -19.55
CA TYR A 554 22.35 40.37 -19.29
C TYR A 554 22.04 40.25 -17.79
N PRO A 555 21.06 41.03 -17.28
CA PRO A 555 20.68 40.97 -15.88
C PRO A 555 20.19 39.58 -15.48
N ALA A 556 20.47 39.18 -14.22
CA ALA A 556 20.04 37.91 -13.63
C ALA A 556 18.52 37.80 -13.47
N THR A 557 17.80 38.93 -13.52
CA THR A 557 16.35 39.02 -13.60
C THR A 557 15.97 39.38 -15.03
N PHE A 558 15.01 38.67 -15.65
CA PHE A 558 14.63 38.89 -17.05
C PHE A 558 13.23 38.34 -17.35
N TRP A 559 12.61 38.86 -18.41
CA TRP A 559 11.31 38.37 -18.89
C TRP A 559 11.49 37.31 -19.99
N LEU A 560 10.65 36.27 -19.94
CA LEU A 560 10.51 35.28 -21.02
C LEU A 560 9.05 35.08 -21.40
N GLY A 561 8.82 34.79 -22.68
CA GLY A 561 7.51 34.30 -23.14
C GLY A 561 7.25 32.86 -22.68
N LEU A 562 5.98 32.49 -22.50
CA LEU A 562 5.58 31.14 -22.09
C LEU A 562 6.17 30.06 -23.00
N ASP A 563 6.20 30.27 -24.31
CA ASP A 563 6.76 29.31 -25.26
C ASP A 563 8.26 29.11 -25.06
N GLN A 564 9.00 30.18 -24.74
CA GLN A 564 10.41 30.09 -24.39
C GLN A 564 10.62 29.37 -23.05
N VAL A 565 9.71 29.57 -22.09
CA VAL A 565 9.75 28.83 -20.83
C VAL A 565 9.56 27.33 -21.07
N ILE A 566 8.57 26.95 -21.87
CA ILE A 566 8.31 25.54 -22.23
C ILE A 566 9.49 24.93 -22.99
N GLN A 567 10.14 25.71 -23.86
CA GLN A 567 11.28 25.24 -24.65
C GLN A 567 12.55 25.01 -23.81
N HIS A 568 12.81 25.86 -22.81
CA HIS A 568 14.12 25.90 -22.13
C HIS A 568 14.12 25.36 -20.69
N PHE A 569 12.97 25.19 -20.05
CA PHE A 569 12.86 24.67 -18.69
C PHE A 569 12.23 23.28 -18.70
N GLU A 570 12.75 22.37 -17.88
CA GLU A 570 12.25 20.99 -17.78
C GLU A 570 10.95 20.95 -16.97
N SER A 571 10.89 21.70 -15.88
CA SER A 571 9.78 21.66 -14.94
C SER A 571 9.31 23.04 -14.53
N LEU A 572 7.99 23.17 -14.40
CA LEU A 572 7.33 24.24 -13.67
C LEU A 572 6.85 23.68 -12.33
N TYR A 573 7.33 24.29 -11.25
CA TYR A 573 6.99 23.92 -9.88
C TYR A 573 5.91 24.87 -9.36
N VAL A 574 4.77 24.29 -9.00
CA VAL A 574 3.55 25.02 -8.63
C VAL A 574 3.19 24.65 -7.20
N ASN A 575 3.02 25.65 -6.34
CA ASN A 575 2.50 25.44 -4.99
C ASN A 575 1.19 26.20 -4.80
N TRP A 576 0.11 25.48 -4.54
CA TRP A 576 -1.24 26.02 -4.44
C TRP A 576 -1.61 26.35 -3.01
N ASN A 577 -2.24 27.51 -2.82
CA ASN A 577 -2.79 27.92 -1.54
C ASN A 577 -3.89 26.91 -1.11
N PRO A 578 -3.71 26.19 0.02
CA PRO A 578 -4.69 25.21 0.47
C PRO A 578 -6.02 25.86 0.85
N GLY A 579 -6.03 27.18 1.11
CA GLY A 579 -7.26 27.94 1.37
C GLY A 579 -8.23 28.02 0.18
N LEU A 580 -7.85 27.50 -1.00
CA LEU A 580 -8.77 27.25 -2.12
C LEU A 580 -9.81 26.16 -1.79
N PHE A 581 -9.56 25.33 -0.78
CA PHE A 581 -10.44 24.25 -0.33
C PHE A 581 -11.07 24.59 1.02
N PHE A 582 -12.28 24.07 1.26
CA PHE A 582 -12.99 24.26 2.52
C PHE A 582 -12.84 23.07 3.48
N TYR A 583 -12.56 21.89 2.93
CA TYR A 583 -12.45 20.66 3.69
C TYR A 583 -11.11 19.98 3.40
N ARG A 584 -10.55 19.40 4.46
CA ARG A 584 -9.33 18.60 4.44
C ARG A 584 -9.53 17.41 5.35
N GLU A 585 -9.03 16.24 4.95
CA GLU A 585 -8.89 15.08 5.84
C GLU A 585 -7.50 14.47 5.69
N ASP A 586 -6.85 14.23 6.83
CA ASP A 586 -5.51 13.63 6.89
C ASP A 586 -5.58 12.24 7.52
N ILE A 587 -4.85 11.27 6.96
CA ILE A 587 -4.55 9.97 7.58
C ILE A 587 -3.04 9.77 7.65
N HIS A 588 -2.54 9.37 8.82
CA HIS A 588 -1.11 9.06 9.04
C HIS A 588 -0.90 7.57 9.25
N PHE A 589 -0.02 6.95 8.47
CA PHE A 589 0.17 5.49 8.53
C PHE A 589 1.64 5.11 8.38
N GLU A 590 1.94 3.89 8.81
CA GLU A 590 3.23 3.24 8.61
C GLU A 590 3.03 2.06 7.67
N TRP A 591 3.93 1.92 6.71
CA TRP A 591 3.93 0.85 5.73
C TRP A 591 5.29 0.17 5.75
N GLU A 592 5.29 -1.13 6.05
CA GLU A 592 6.47 -1.96 6.01
C GLU A 592 6.68 -2.48 4.59
N ILE A 593 7.76 -2.02 3.95
CA ILE A 593 8.14 -2.47 2.62
C ILE A 593 8.92 -3.78 2.75
N PRO A 594 8.43 -4.89 2.18
CA PRO A 594 9.07 -6.19 2.27
C PRO A 594 10.40 -6.24 1.52
N GLY A 595 11.25 -7.20 1.90
CA GLY A 595 12.54 -7.49 1.26
C GLY A 595 12.45 -7.90 -0.21
N GLN A 596 11.31 -8.43 -0.62
CA GLN A 596 11.00 -8.88 -1.98
C GLN A 596 9.73 -8.14 -2.44
N PRO A 597 9.66 -7.70 -3.69
CA PRO A 597 8.48 -7.03 -4.21
C PRO A 597 7.26 -7.96 -4.12
N PRO A 598 6.06 -7.41 -3.90
CA PRO A 598 4.84 -8.22 -3.96
C PRO A 598 4.71 -8.85 -5.34
N PRO A 599 4.34 -10.13 -5.43
CA PRO A 599 4.35 -10.85 -6.70
C PRO A 599 3.23 -10.39 -7.64
N GLY A 600 3.61 -10.05 -8.88
CA GLY A 600 2.69 -9.64 -9.94
C GLY A 600 1.87 -8.40 -9.56
N THR A 601 0.56 -8.44 -9.82
CA THR A 601 -0.36 -7.31 -9.58
C THR A 601 -0.99 -7.31 -8.19
N CYS A 602 -0.43 -8.06 -7.23
CA CYS A 602 -1.00 -8.20 -5.89
C CYS A 602 -0.84 -6.92 -5.06
N ILE A 603 -1.96 -6.29 -4.69
CA ILE A 603 -2.00 -5.05 -3.89
C ILE A 603 -2.75 -5.21 -2.58
N VAL A 604 -3.15 -6.42 -2.20
CA VAL A 604 -3.98 -6.66 -1.00
C VAL A 604 -3.32 -6.15 0.29
N LYS A 605 -1.98 -6.24 0.37
CA LYS A 605 -1.18 -5.79 1.52
C LYS A 605 -0.79 -4.31 1.44
N ASN A 606 -1.07 -3.64 0.34
CA ASN A 606 -0.79 -2.21 0.20
C ASN A 606 -1.74 -1.39 1.10
N PRO A 607 -1.34 -0.15 1.48
CA PRO A 607 -2.22 0.79 2.14
C PRO A 607 -3.37 1.18 1.22
N GLN A 608 -4.60 1.00 1.70
CA GLN A 608 -5.82 1.30 0.97
C GLN A 608 -6.78 2.10 1.84
N PHE A 609 -7.43 3.09 1.24
CA PHE A 609 -8.28 4.07 1.92
C PHE A 609 -9.60 4.22 1.17
N SER A 610 -10.69 4.29 1.90
CA SER A 610 -12.00 4.63 1.36
C SER A 610 -12.17 6.15 1.35
N PHE A 611 -12.75 6.69 0.28
CA PHE A 611 -13.23 8.07 0.32
C PHE A 611 -14.57 8.24 -0.39
N ALA A 612 -15.34 9.21 0.09
CA ALA A 612 -16.59 9.63 -0.53
C ALA A 612 -16.78 11.15 -0.35
N SER A 613 -17.13 11.83 -1.44
CA SER A 613 -17.57 13.24 -1.40
C SER A 613 -19.09 13.32 -1.28
N LYS A 614 -19.56 14.28 -0.47
CA LYS A 614 -20.99 14.61 -0.35
C LYS A 614 -21.46 15.62 -1.42
N ALA A 615 -20.64 15.89 -2.43
CA ALA A 615 -21.00 16.78 -3.51
C ALA A 615 -22.23 16.27 -4.29
N LYS A 616 -23.12 17.19 -4.64
CA LYS A 616 -24.31 16.90 -5.48
C LYS A 616 -23.99 16.84 -6.97
N LYS A 617 -22.79 17.24 -7.36
CA LYS A 617 -22.27 17.27 -8.73
C LYS A 617 -20.86 16.71 -8.74
N GLU A 618 -20.34 16.43 -9.93
CA GLU A 618 -18.93 16.09 -10.10
C GLU A 618 -18.04 17.17 -9.48
N GLU A 619 -17.05 16.72 -8.71
CA GLU A 619 -16.11 17.57 -7.99
C GLU A 619 -14.68 17.05 -8.18
N GLU A 620 -13.71 17.96 -8.19
CA GLU A 620 -12.28 17.62 -8.18
C GLU A 620 -11.75 17.54 -6.75
N ILE A 621 -11.22 16.37 -6.38
CA ILE A 621 -10.64 16.08 -5.06
C ILE A 621 -9.14 15.89 -5.24
N TRP A 622 -8.34 16.50 -4.38
CA TRP A 622 -6.89 16.45 -4.45
C TRP A 622 -6.34 15.54 -3.35
N PHE A 623 -5.56 14.53 -3.73
CA PHE A 623 -4.87 13.64 -2.80
C PHE A 623 -3.37 13.93 -2.82
N LEU A 624 -2.85 14.42 -1.70
CA LEU A 624 -1.43 14.63 -1.49
C LEU A 624 -0.88 13.52 -0.58
N LEU A 625 -0.08 12.63 -1.15
CA LEU A 625 0.72 11.68 -0.38
C LEU A 625 2.07 12.31 -0.03
N SER A 626 2.42 12.30 1.25
CA SER A 626 3.69 12.79 1.77
C SER A 626 4.44 11.70 2.52
N ARG A 627 5.59 11.26 1.99
CA ARG A 627 6.54 10.38 2.68
C ARG A 627 7.29 11.16 3.76
N HIS A 628 7.39 10.61 4.96
CA HIS A 628 8.10 11.25 6.06
C HIS A 628 9.62 11.08 5.92
N PHE A 629 10.37 12.13 6.22
CA PHE A 629 11.82 12.10 6.37
C PHE A 629 12.22 11.16 7.51
N ARG A 630 13.37 10.50 7.35
CA ARG A 630 13.86 9.47 8.26
C ARG A 630 15.21 9.84 8.86
N ASP A 631 15.41 9.46 10.12
CA ASP A 631 16.75 9.32 10.71
C ASP A 631 17.41 8.04 10.17
N ALA A 632 18.63 8.14 9.66
CA ALA A 632 19.46 6.97 9.40
C ALA A 632 20.67 6.91 10.34
N PRO A 633 21.09 5.68 10.72
CA PRO A 633 22.29 5.49 11.53
C PRO A 633 23.56 5.98 10.81
N ASP A 634 24.56 6.38 11.59
CA ASP A 634 25.78 7.12 11.15
C ASP A 634 26.52 6.53 9.94
N HIS A 635 26.51 5.20 9.75
CA HIS A 635 27.19 4.54 8.64
C HIS A 635 26.47 4.63 7.29
N ASP A 636 25.18 4.99 7.27
CA ASP A 636 24.33 5.08 6.07
C ASP A 636 23.75 6.50 5.84
N LYS A 637 24.19 7.52 6.60
CA LYS A 637 23.68 8.91 6.49
C LYS A 637 23.73 9.47 5.06
N ARG A 638 24.84 9.28 4.33
CA ARG A 638 24.95 9.70 2.92
C ARG A 638 23.92 9.03 1.99
N LYS A 639 23.48 7.79 2.28
CA LYS A 639 22.43 7.11 1.51
C LYS A 639 21.03 7.61 1.92
N SER A 640 20.84 7.93 3.20
CA SER A 640 19.59 8.48 3.72
C SER A 640 19.32 9.91 3.28
N ASP A 641 20.36 10.73 3.15
CA ASP A 641 20.23 12.11 2.66
C ASP A 641 19.76 12.11 1.20
N ASN A 642 20.43 11.33 0.33
CA ASN A 642 20.02 11.10 -1.07
C ASN A 642 18.59 10.52 -1.20
N PHE A 643 18.18 9.71 -0.22
CA PHE A 643 16.85 9.09 -0.20
C PHE A 643 15.75 10.04 0.31
N ASN A 644 16.06 10.87 1.31
CA ASN A 644 15.14 11.87 1.87
C ASN A 644 14.94 13.04 0.91
N ASP A 645 15.92 13.34 0.04
CA ASP A 645 15.86 14.43 -0.91
C ASP A 645 15.43 14.05 -2.34
N GLY A 646 15.42 12.77 -2.67
CA GLY A 646 15.05 12.26 -4.00
C GLY A 646 16.08 12.61 -5.08
N SER A 647 17.26 13.12 -4.68
CA SER A 647 18.33 13.56 -5.55
C SER A 647 19.45 12.51 -5.62
N VAL A 648 20.01 12.32 -6.81
CA VAL A 648 21.24 11.54 -6.99
C VAL A 648 22.40 12.50 -6.93
N ARG A 649 23.21 12.41 -5.88
CA ARG A 649 24.55 12.99 -5.92
C ARG A 649 25.36 12.23 -6.97
N PRO A 650 25.90 12.88 -8.02
CA PRO A 650 26.93 12.24 -8.81
C PRO A 650 28.10 11.92 -7.87
N THR A 651 28.37 10.64 -7.64
CA THR A 651 29.64 10.23 -7.04
C THR A 651 30.75 10.78 -7.93
N SER A 652 31.81 11.29 -7.30
CA SER A 652 33.04 11.80 -7.93
C SER A 652 33.36 11.18 -9.30
N PRO A 653 33.89 11.95 -10.27
CA PRO A 653 34.20 11.46 -11.62
C PRO A 653 35.14 10.24 -11.67
N ASP A 654 35.81 9.90 -10.57
CA ASP A 654 36.70 8.72 -10.46
C ASP A 654 35.98 7.39 -10.10
N SER A 655 34.65 7.40 -9.87
CA SER A 655 33.89 6.19 -9.49
C SER A 655 33.13 5.54 -10.65
N ALA A 656 33.73 5.46 -11.83
CA ALA A 656 33.19 4.75 -12.99
C ALA A 656 33.09 3.21 -12.82
N LEU A 657 33.34 2.67 -11.61
CA LEU A 657 33.32 1.24 -11.29
C LEU A 657 32.33 0.83 -10.19
N ALA A 658 31.51 1.75 -9.66
CA ALA A 658 30.44 1.39 -8.72
C ALA A 658 29.11 1.19 -9.47
N VAL A 659 28.94 0.01 -10.07
CA VAL A 659 27.70 -0.46 -10.72
C VAL A 659 26.65 -0.83 -9.67
N ASN A 660 26.29 0.10 -8.80
CA ASN A 660 25.11 -0.02 -7.94
C ASN A 660 24.55 1.40 -7.74
N GLU A 661 23.82 1.88 -8.74
CA GLU A 661 22.90 3.00 -8.55
C GLU A 661 22.01 2.67 -7.35
N ALA A 662 22.08 3.45 -6.28
CA ALA A 662 21.21 3.26 -5.14
C ALA A 662 19.76 3.34 -5.63
N THR A 663 18.98 2.27 -5.45
CA THR A 663 17.62 2.17 -5.96
C THR A 663 16.80 3.38 -5.50
N LYS A 664 16.33 4.16 -6.48
CA LYS A 664 15.42 5.27 -6.25
C LYS A 664 14.08 4.64 -5.91
N GLY A 665 13.66 4.70 -4.65
CA GLY A 665 12.33 4.22 -4.30
C GLY A 665 11.26 5.19 -4.78
N TYR A 666 10.34 4.70 -5.61
CA TYR A 666 9.23 5.44 -6.18
C TYR A 666 7.92 5.20 -5.42
N MET A 667 7.00 6.14 -5.50
CA MET A 667 5.65 5.99 -4.99
C MET A 667 4.61 6.55 -5.96
N SER A 668 3.40 5.99 -5.91
CA SER A 668 2.26 6.42 -6.72
C SER A 668 0.94 6.28 -5.94
N ILE A 669 -0.08 7.01 -6.39
CA ILE A 669 -1.44 6.95 -5.89
C ILE A 669 -2.34 6.44 -7.01
N TYR A 670 -3.18 5.45 -6.72
CA TYR A 670 -4.20 4.92 -7.62
C TYR A 670 -5.58 5.15 -7.04
N VAL A 671 -6.56 5.47 -7.88
CA VAL A 671 -7.99 5.45 -7.51
C VAL A 671 -8.66 4.32 -8.26
N CYS A 672 -9.25 3.40 -7.50
CA CYS A 672 -9.86 2.17 -8.02
C CYS A 672 -11.35 2.08 -7.63
N ASN A 673 -12.09 1.27 -8.40
CA ASN A 673 -13.50 0.97 -8.10
C ASN A 673 -13.67 -0.11 -7.01
N GLY A 674 -13.19 0.16 -5.80
CA GLY A 674 -13.35 -0.74 -4.66
C GLY A 674 -14.61 -0.48 -3.83
N HIS A 675 -15.37 0.57 -4.14
CA HIS A 675 -16.51 1.04 -3.33
C HIS A 675 -16.17 1.18 -1.83
N GLY A 676 -14.96 1.67 -1.54
CA GLY A 676 -14.45 1.85 -0.17
C GLY A 676 -13.97 0.56 0.50
N LYS A 677 -13.95 -0.56 -0.21
CA LYS A 677 -13.47 -1.86 0.28
C LYS A 677 -12.07 -2.17 -0.23
N ARG A 678 -11.39 -3.07 0.49
CA ARG A 678 -10.07 -3.58 0.10
C ARG A 678 -10.13 -4.37 -1.21
N ILE A 679 -9.19 -4.06 -2.09
CA ILE A 679 -8.98 -4.66 -3.42
C ILE A 679 -7.75 -5.56 -3.37
N TYR A 680 -7.78 -6.67 -4.12
CA TYR A 680 -6.72 -7.68 -4.11
C TYR A 680 -5.68 -7.49 -5.21
N MET A 681 -6.13 -7.07 -6.39
CA MET A 681 -5.33 -7.00 -7.61
C MET A 681 -5.47 -5.64 -8.30
N LYS A 682 -4.37 -5.20 -8.90
CA LYS A 682 -4.27 -3.98 -9.70
C LYS A 682 -4.64 -4.27 -11.16
N ASP A 683 -5.91 -4.57 -11.41
CA ASP A 683 -6.39 -4.88 -12.77
C ASP A 683 -7.05 -3.67 -13.45
N MET A 684 -7.87 -2.91 -12.71
CA MET A 684 -8.58 -1.74 -13.22
C MET A 684 -8.51 -0.59 -12.23
N TYR A 685 -8.09 0.59 -12.71
CA TYR A 685 -8.09 1.84 -11.97
C TYR A 685 -8.70 2.95 -12.84
N TYR A 686 -9.28 3.97 -12.20
CA TYR A 686 -9.84 5.13 -12.89
C TYR A 686 -8.78 6.16 -13.22
N ASP A 687 -7.86 6.39 -12.29
CA ASP A 687 -6.81 7.38 -12.42
C ASP A 687 -5.60 7.01 -11.54
N SER A 688 -4.43 7.52 -11.91
CA SER A 688 -3.19 7.27 -11.19
C SER A 688 -2.17 8.37 -11.40
N THR A 689 -1.29 8.57 -10.44
CA THR A 689 -0.12 9.42 -10.63
C THR A 689 0.99 8.65 -11.35
N PRO A 690 1.88 9.33 -12.12
CA PRO A 690 3.17 8.74 -12.44
C PRO A 690 3.92 8.39 -11.15
N TYR A 691 4.85 7.45 -11.25
CA TYR A 691 5.74 7.11 -10.15
C TYR A 691 6.75 8.25 -9.92
N VAL A 692 6.81 8.75 -8.68
CA VAL A 692 7.69 9.86 -8.31
C VAL A 692 8.68 9.44 -7.23
N THR A 693 9.90 10.00 -7.30
CA THR A 693 10.95 9.83 -6.28
C THR A 693 10.88 10.88 -5.18
N THR A 694 10.15 11.98 -5.44
CA THR A 694 9.99 13.09 -4.50
C THR A 694 9.20 12.66 -3.28
N PRO A 695 9.42 13.28 -2.10
CA PRO A 695 8.66 12.97 -0.89
C PRO A 695 7.17 13.33 -0.97
N GLN A 696 6.76 14.13 -1.96
CA GLN A 696 5.37 14.51 -2.20
C GLN A 696 4.89 13.99 -3.56
N CYS A 697 3.67 13.48 -3.60
CA CYS A 697 2.98 13.00 -4.79
C CYS A 697 1.52 13.50 -4.75
N LEU A 698 1.07 14.17 -5.81
CA LEU A 698 -0.27 14.76 -5.91
C LEU A 698 -1.09 14.07 -7.00
N LEU A 699 -2.29 13.61 -6.64
CA LEU A 699 -3.33 13.16 -7.59
C LEU A 699 -4.52 14.11 -7.55
N ARG A 700 -5.05 14.48 -8.72
CA ARG A 700 -6.27 15.29 -8.85
C ARG A 700 -7.34 14.44 -9.50
N PHE A 701 -8.31 13.98 -8.71
CA PHE A 701 -9.31 13.03 -9.15
C PHE A 701 -10.70 13.69 -9.27
N LYS A 702 -11.40 13.43 -10.37
CA LYS A 702 -12.79 13.86 -10.55
C LYS A 702 -13.74 12.79 -10.03
N ALA A 703 -14.36 13.06 -8.88
CA ALA A 703 -15.29 12.14 -8.25
C ALA A 703 -16.73 12.39 -8.73
N ALA A 704 -17.42 11.31 -9.09
CA ALA A 704 -18.85 11.35 -9.36
C ALA A 704 -19.65 11.58 -8.06
N PRO A 705 -20.83 12.23 -8.11
CA PRO A 705 -21.62 12.52 -6.93
C PRO A 705 -22.15 11.26 -6.27
N ASN A 706 -22.11 11.22 -4.92
CA ASN A 706 -22.58 10.11 -4.09
C ASN A 706 -21.89 8.75 -4.34
N GLU A 707 -20.73 8.73 -4.99
CA GLU A 707 -19.93 7.52 -5.13
C GLU A 707 -18.87 7.42 -4.03
N THR A 708 -18.53 6.18 -3.69
CA THR A 708 -17.42 5.84 -2.79
C THR A 708 -16.37 5.12 -3.61
N TYR A 709 -15.11 5.49 -3.42
CA TYR A 709 -13.98 4.93 -4.15
C TYR A 709 -12.92 4.42 -3.17
N THR A 710 -11.96 3.66 -3.70
CA THR A 710 -10.81 3.18 -2.92
C THR A 710 -9.53 3.79 -3.49
N VAL A 711 -8.81 4.55 -2.68
CA VAL A 711 -7.43 5.00 -2.98
C VAL A 711 -6.46 3.91 -2.55
N VAL A 712 -5.52 3.56 -3.41
CA VAL A 712 -4.44 2.62 -3.13
C VAL A 712 -3.11 3.34 -3.26
N ILE A 713 -2.27 3.20 -2.25
CA ILE A 713 -0.89 3.68 -2.31
C ILE A 713 -0.01 2.55 -2.81
N ASP A 714 0.82 2.85 -3.80
CA ASP A 714 1.71 1.87 -4.40
C ASP A 714 3.16 2.37 -4.39
N GLN A 715 4.08 1.44 -4.61
CA GLN A 715 5.50 1.71 -4.63
C GLN A 715 6.24 0.79 -5.58
N GLU A 716 7.38 1.28 -6.04
CA GLU A 716 8.32 0.51 -6.85
C GLU A 716 9.73 0.81 -6.34
N ASP A 717 10.57 -0.24 -6.21
CA ASP A 717 11.97 -0.15 -5.79
C ASP A 717 12.25 0.58 -4.46
N LEU A 718 11.26 0.75 -3.56
CA LEU A 718 11.55 1.27 -2.23
C LEU A 718 12.43 0.26 -1.46
N PRO A 719 13.54 0.71 -0.86
CA PRO A 719 14.37 -0.14 -0.03
C PRO A 719 13.56 -0.79 1.10
N PRO A 720 13.80 -2.07 1.43
CA PRO A 720 13.05 -2.78 2.47
C PRO A 720 13.18 -2.11 3.83
N SER A 721 12.08 -1.57 4.35
CA SER A 721 12.07 -0.84 5.61
C SER A 721 10.66 -0.39 6.02
N PRO A 722 10.41 -0.06 7.30
CA PRO A 722 9.23 0.70 7.70
C PRO A 722 9.33 2.16 7.23
N TYR A 723 8.35 2.61 6.47
CA TYR A 723 8.15 4.00 6.05
C TYR A 723 6.90 4.58 6.70
N ARG A 724 6.88 5.90 6.89
CA ARG A 724 5.71 6.61 7.39
C ARG A 724 5.25 7.60 6.35
N PHE A 725 3.93 7.72 6.24
CA PHE A 725 3.28 8.55 5.25
C PHE A 725 2.13 9.33 5.88
N THR A 726 1.80 10.44 5.22
CA THR A 726 0.56 11.16 5.41
C THR A 726 -0.17 11.21 4.07
N LEU A 727 -1.42 10.78 4.04
CA LEU A 727 -2.33 11.03 2.92
C LEU A 727 -3.28 12.15 3.32
N SER A 728 -3.22 13.25 2.60
CA SER A 728 -4.08 14.42 2.79
C SER A 728 -5.02 14.56 1.60
N ALA A 729 -6.32 14.62 1.87
CA ALA A 729 -7.34 14.82 0.84
C ALA A 729 -7.98 16.21 1.00
N PHE A 730 -8.05 16.99 -0.08
CA PHE A 730 -8.60 18.34 -0.12
C PHE A 730 -9.82 18.40 -1.04
N SER A 731 -10.87 19.08 -0.59
CA SER A 731 -12.14 19.17 -1.30
C SER A 731 -12.85 20.50 -0.99
N THR A 732 -13.61 20.97 -1.96
CA THR A 732 -14.49 22.13 -1.80
C THR A 732 -15.79 21.76 -1.09
N GLU A 733 -16.18 20.49 -1.13
CA GLU A 733 -17.34 19.95 -0.40
C GLU A 733 -16.91 19.00 0.73
N ARG A 734 -17.89 18.58 1.54
CA ARG A 734 -17.60 17.72 2.69
C ARG A 734 -17.13 16.34 2.22
N LEU A 735 -15.89 16.01 2.57
CA LEU A 735 -15.24 14.74 2.29
C LEU A 735 -15.30 13.80 3.50
N SER A 736 -15.19 12.50 3.24
CA SER A 736 -14.81 11.48 4.22
C SER A 736 -13.66 10.65 3.68
N LEU A 737 -12.65 10.39 4.50
CA LEU A 737 -11.46 9.60 4.20
C LEU A 737 -11.20 8.64 5.37
N GLU A 738 -11.26 7.35 5.11
CA GLU A 738 -11.09 6.30 6.13
C GLU A 738 -10.20 5.17 5.60
N HIS A 739 -9.75 4.27 6.46
CA HIS A 739 -9.13 3.04 5.98
C HIS A 739 -10.16 2.22 5.18
N ALA A 740 -9.73 1.60 4.08
CA ALA A 740 -10.63 0.76 3.29
C ALA A 740 -11.18 -0.39 4.16
N ALA A 741 -12.48 -0.65 4.04
CA ALA A 741 -13.14 -1.69 4.81
C ALA A 741 -12.63 -3.08 4.36
N GLU A 742 -12.35 -3.95 5.33
CA GLU A 742 -12.05 -5.35 5.04
C GLU A 742 -13.33 -6.02 4.53
N SER A 743 -13.26 -6.62 3.33
CA SER A 743 -14.41 -7.34 2.75
C SER A 743 -14.72 -8.65 3.48
N TYR A 744 -13.76 -9.16 4.25
CA TYR A 744 -13.79 -10.46 4.90
C TYR A 744 -13.16 -10.34 6.29
N GLU A 745 -13.75 -11.00 7.29
CA GLU A 745 -13.30 -10.91 8.68
C GLU A 745 -12.20 -11.92 9.01
N PHE A 746 -12.19 -13.06 8.31
CA PHE A 746 -11.28 -14.16 8.57
C PHE A 746 -10.31 -14.33 7.40
N THR A 747 -9.02 -14.33 7.71
CA THR A 747 -7.95 -14.61 6.74
C THR A 747 -7.17 -15.84 7.17
N LYS A 748 -6.95 -16.77 6.24
CA LYS A 748 -6.04 -17.92 6.41
C LYS A 748 -5.02 -17.93 5.28
N GLU A 749 -3.74 -17.88 5.64
CA GLU A 749 -2.61 -17.91 4.70
C GLU A 749 -1.79 -19.17 4.96
N VAL A 750 -1.49 -19.94 3.90
CA VAL A 750 -0.63 -21.12 3.94
C VAL A 750 0.39 -21.07 2.81
N ARG A 751 1.57 -21.65 3.04
CA ARG A 751 2.60 -21.79 2.02
C ARG A 751 2.62 -23.22 1.49
N GLY A 752 2.89 -23.35 0.21
CA GLY A 752 3.07 -24.64 -0.45
C GLY A 752 4.08 -24.54 -1.58
N GLU A 753 4.36 -25.68 -2.21
CA GLU A 753 5.31 -25.79 -3.31
C GLU A 753 4.85 -26.78 -4.37
N TRP A 754 5.16 -26.48 -5.63
CA TRP A 754 5.19 -27.45 -6.71
C TRP A 754 6.59 -28.05 -6.80
N THR A 755 6.66 -29.35 -6.57
CA THR A 755 7.84 -30.20 -6.74
C THR A 755 7.74 -30.94 -8.07
N ARG A 756 8.80 -31.64 -8.48
CA ARG A 756 8.78 -32.47 -9.70
C ARG A 756 7.64 -33.49 -9.73
N GLU A 757 7.17 -33.89 -8.56
CA GLU A 757 6.11 -34.88 -8.37
C GLU A 757 4.72 -34.26 -8.20
N THR A 758 4.62 -32.99 -7.81
CA THR A 758 3.35 -32.27 -7.66
C THR A 758 3.06 -31.28 -8.77
N ALA A 759 3.98 -31.10 -9.73
CA ALA A 759 3.79 -30.21 -10.87
C ALA A 759 2.92 -30.86 -11.96
N GLY A 760 1.61 -30.94 -11.71
CA GLY A 760 0.65 -31.62 -12.57
C GLY A 760 0.29 -30.90 -13.87
N GLY A 761 0.47 -29.58 -13.93
CA GLY A 761 0.12 -28.74 -15.08
C GLY A 761 -1.39 -28.42 -15.14
N VAL A 762 -1.89 -28.05 -16.33
CA VAL A 762 -3.31 -27.77 -16.62
C VAL A 762 -4.23 -29.00 -16.59
N VAL A 763 -5.57 -28.78 -16.57
CA VAL A 763 -6.61 -29.83 -16.53
C VAL A 763 -6.46 -30.91 -17.62
N GLY A 764 -5.95 -30.55 -18.80
CA GLY A 764 -5.70 -31.50 -19.90
C GLY A 764 -4.48 -32.41 -19.71
N SER A 765 -3.65 -32.15 -18.71
CA SER A 765 -2.47 -32.96 -18.40
C SER A 765 -2.84 -34.26 -17.69
N VAL A 766 -2.19 -35.36 -18.06
CA VAL A 766 -2.33 -36.67 -17.39
C VAL A 766 -2.00 -36.58 -15.89
N LYS A 767 -1.10 -35.66 -15.52
CA LYS A 767 -0.66 -35.47 -14.13
C LYS A 767 -1.45 -34.40 -13.38
N TYR A 768 -2.53 -33.84 -13.95
CA TYR A 768 -3.27 -32.73 -13.33
C TYR A 768 -3.65 -32.98 -11.87
N PHE A 769 -4.16 -34.16 -11.55
CA PHE A 769 -4.58 -34.49 -10.19
C PHE A 769 -3.42 -34.72 -9.21
N GLN A 770 -2.17 -34.72 -9.71
CA GLN A 770 -0.95 -34.70 -8.89
C GLN A 770 -0.65 -33.31 -8.31
N ASN A 771 -1.30 -32.27 -8.83
CA ASN A 771 -1.22 -30.92 -8.28
C ASN A 771 -1.55 -30.89 -6.78
N PRO A 772 -0.94 -29.98 -5.99
CA PRO A 772 -1.31 -29.79 -4.60
C PRO A 772 -2.80 -29.53 -4.42
N GLN A 773 -3.41 -30.24 -3.48
CA GLN A 773 -4.82 -30.08 -3.13
C GLN A 773 -4.96 -29.81 -1.64
N TRP A 774 -5.95 -29.00 -1.27
CA TRP A 774 -6.21 -28.60 0.10
C TRP A 774 -7.69 -28.82 0.44
N THR A 775 -7.97 -29.38 1.60
CA THR A 775 -9.32 -29.45 2.14
C THR A 775 -9.70 -28.10 2.73
N LEU A 776 -10.79 -27.53 2.24
CA LEU A 776 -11.38 -26.29 2.73
C LEU A 776 -12.64 -26.61 3.51
N HIS A 777 -12.62 -26.43 4.83
CA HIS A 777 -13.79 -26.59 5.66
C HIS A 777 -14.39 -25.21 6.00
N LEU A 778 -15.58 -24.95 5.46
CA LEU A 778 -16.39 -23.77 5.72
C LEU A 778 -17.50 -24.13 6.71
N LYS A 779 -17.45 -23.56 7.91
CA LYS A 779 -18.38 -23.90 9.00
C LYS A 779 -19.79 -23.33 8.80
N GLU A 780 -19.89 -22.17 8.19
CA GLU A 780 -21.14 -21.40 8.06
C GLU A 780 -21.25 -20.81 6.65
N ARG A 781 -22.48 -20.45 6.24
CA ARG A 781 -22.74 -19.90 4.91
C ARG A 781 -22.02 -18.56 4.77
N GLY A 782 -21.23 -18.38 3.72
CA GLY A 782 -20.36 -17.22 3.62
C GLY A 782 -19.78 -16.98 2.24
N SER A 783 -19.18 -15.81 2.06
CA SER A 783 -18.43 -15.46 0.84
C SER A 783 -16.95 -15.73 1.04
N LEU A 784 -16.25 -16.04 -0.06
CA LEU A 784 -14.83 -16.40 -0.07
C LEU A 784 -14.08 -15.70 -1.19
N ALA A 785 -12.86 -15.28 -0.91
CA ALA A 785 -11.84 -14.91 -1.88
C ALA A 785 -10.63 -15.82 -1.69
N ILE A 786 -10.24 -16.53 -2.75
CA ILE A 786 -9.11 -17.45 -2.78
C ILE A 786 -8.05 -16.81 -3.68
N MET A 787 -6.96 -16.35 -3.08
CA MET A 787 -5.85 -15.75 -3.79
C MET A 787 -4.63 -16.65 -3.71
N MET A 788 -3.95 -16.86 -4.83
CA MET A 788 -2.68 -17.58 -4.88
C MET A 788 -1.61 -16.66 -5.47
N THR A 789 -0.46 -16.61 -4.81
CA THR A 789 0.67 -15.76 -5.18
C THR A 789 1.95 -16.58 -5.26
N SER A 790 2.87 -16.23 -6.15
CA SER A 790 4.17 -16.89 -6.31
C SER A 790 5.24 -15.88 -6.69
N ASN A 791 6.44 -16.04 -6.15
CA ASN A 791 7.59 -15.17 -6.47
C ASN A 791 8.25 -15.56 -7.81
N HIS A 792 7.85 -16.68 -8.41
CA HIS A 792 8.33 -17.12 -9.71
C HIS A 792 7.47 -16.56 -10.84
N GLU A 793 7.84 -15.40 -11.36
CA GLU A 793 7.11 -14.69 -12.42
C GLU A 793 7.01 -15.47 -13.75
N SER A 794 7.85 -16.48 -13.96
CA SER A 794 7.82 -17.30 -15.18
C SER A 794 6.69 -18.34 -15.22
N ASN A 795 6.04 -18.62 -14.08
CA ASN A 795 5.09 -19.72 -13.96
C ASN A 795 3.66 -19.18 -13.88
N PRO A 796 2.82 -19.36 -14.93
CA PRO A 796 1.43 -18.98 -14.87
C PRO A 796 0.68 -19.86 -13.85
N LEU A 797 0.05 -19.19 -12.89
CA LEU A 797 -0.68 -19.76 -11.76
C LEU A 797 -2.15 -19.95 -12.10
N HIS A 798 -2.81 -20.88 -11.41
CA HIS A 798 -4.25 -21.04 -11.47
C HIS A 798 -4.79 -21.79 -10.23
N VAL A 799 -5.97 -21.42 -9.74
CA VAL A 799 -6.62 -22.06 -8.59
C VAL A 799 -8.07 -22.40 -8.87
N LYS A 800 -8.51 -23.59 -8.46
CA LYS A 800 -9.93 -24.02 -8.51
C LYS A 800 -10.45 -24.41 -7.14
N LEU A 801 -11.69 -24.03 -6.85
CA LEU A 801 -12.48 -24.57 -5.75
C LEU A 801 -13.52 -25.55 -6.31
N VAL A 802 -13.55 -26.77 -5.76
CA VAL A 802 -14.38 -27.87 -6.28
C VAL A 802 -15.11 -28.62 -5.17
N LEU A 803 -16.21 -29.29 -5.53
CA LEU A 803 -16.99 -30.20 -4.68
C LEU A 803 -16.26 -31.54 -4.49
N GLY A 804 -15.14 -31.53 -3.76
CA GLY A 804 -14.37 -32.74 -3.45
C GLY A 804 -14.71 -33.40 -2.10
N HIS A 805 -15.62 -32.82 -1.31
CA HIS A 805 -15.95 -33.27 0.04
C HIS A 805 -14.72 -33.42 0.97
N GLY A 806 -13.68 -32.62 0.72
CA GLY A 806 -12.41 -32.66 1.45
C GLY A 806 -11.53 -33.86 1.17
N LYS A 807 -11.92 -34.72 0.23
CA LYS A 807 -11.11 -35.80 -0.29
C LYS A 807 -10.29 -35.31 -1.49
N ARG A 808 -9.23 -36.06 -1.79
CA ARG A 808 -8.43 -35.83 -2.98
C ARG A 808 -9.25 -36.14 -4.23
N VAL A 809 -9.20 -35.24 -5.20
CA VAL A 809 -9.99 -35.30 -6.44
C VAL A 809 -9.15 -35.95 -7.54
N TYR A 810 -9.75 -36.89 -8.27
CA TYR A 810 -9.13 -37.65 -9.38
C TYR A 810 -9.81 -37.46 -10.73
N LYS A 811 -10.96 -36.81 -10.72
CA LYS A 811 -11.78 -36.52 -11.89
C LYS A 811 -12.44 -35.18 -11.64
N LEU A 812 -12.55 -34.37 -12.68
CA LEU A 812 -13.17 -33.06 -12.58
C LEU A 812 -14.20 -32.91 -13.70
N GLN A 813 -15.46 -32.73 -13.33
CA GLN A 813 -16.51 -32.35 -14.27
C GLN A 813 -16.84 -30.87 -14.08
N SER A 814 -17.36 -30.21 -15.12
CA SER A 814 -17.70 -28.78 -15.06
C SER A 814 -18.69 -28.45 -13.94
N ARG A 815 -19.59 -29.39 -13.60
CA ARG A 815 -20.57 -29.24 -12.51
C ARG A 815 -19.95 -29.29 -11.10
N ASP A 816 -18.74 -29.82 -10.97
CA ASP A 816 -18.05 -29.96 -9.68
C ASP A 816 -17.25 -28.70 -9.35
N ILE A 817 -17.02 -27.81 -10.33
CA ILE A 817 -16.28 -26.56 -10.16
C ILE A 817 -17.22 -25.51 -9.57
N ILE A 818 -16.89 -25.04 -8.38
CA ILE A 818 -17.62 -23.94 -7.71
C ILE A 818 -17.15 -22.60 -8.25
N VAL A 819 -15.83 -22.40 -8.30
CA VAL A 819 -15.20 -21.19 -8.82
C VAL A 819 -13.75 -21.49 -9.21
N ASP A 820 -13.23 -20.75 -10.18
CA ASP A 820 -11.81 -20.73 -10.50
C ASP A 820 -11.31 -19.30 -10.74
N SER A 821 -10.00 -19.17 -10.94
CA SER A 821 -9.35 -17.87 -11.12
C SER A 821 -9.38 -17.34 -12.56
N GLY A 822 -10.11 -17.98 -13.47
CA GLY A 822 -10.11 -17.64 -14.90
C GLY A 822 -8.83 -18.10 -15.60
N ASP A 823 -8.26 -17.22 -16.43
CA ASP A 823 -7.05 -17.53 -17.19
C ASP A 823 -5.82 -17.72 -16.30
N HIS A 824 -4.82 -18.44 -16.79
CA HIS A 824 -3.57 -18.62 -16.07
C HIS A 824 -2.77 -17.32 -16.11
N ARG A 825 -2.40 -16.79 -14.95
CA ARG A 825 -1.68 -15.51 -14.82
C ARG A 825 -0.43 -15.66 -13.97
N THR A 826 0.61 -14.91 -14.30
CA THR A 826 1.88 -14.92 -13.55
C THR A 826 1.79 -14.06 -12.30
N GLY A 827 2.54 -14.44 -11.26
CA GLY A 827 2.64 -13.69 -10.00
C GLY A 827 1.44 -13.83 -9.04
N CYS A 828 0.22 -13.55 -9.51
CA CYS A 828 -0.98 -13.55 -8.65
C CYS A 828 -2.25 -13.97 -9.41
N VAL A 829 -3.09 -14.81 -8.79
CA VAL A 829 -4.43 -15.22 -9.26
C VAL A 829 -5.47 -15.12 -8.15
N LEU A 830 -6.72 -14.81 -8.51
CA LEU A 830 -7.83 -14.60 -7.57
C LEU A 830 -9.10 -15.30 -8.08
N ALA A 831 -9.73 -16.08 -7.21
CA ALA A 831 -11.03 -16.69 -7.42
C ALA A 831 -11.99 -16.23 -6.32
N GLN A 832 -13.18 -15.73 -6.68
CA GLN A 832 -14.15 -15.20 -5.71
C GLN A 832 -15.51 -15.87 -5.87
N THR A 833 -16.08 -16.33 -4.75
CA THR A 833 -17.44 -16.86 -4.71
C THR A 833 -18.24 -16.17 -3.61
N ARG A 834 -19.53 -15.95 -3.88
CA ARG A 834 -20.47 -15.35 -2.95
C ARG A 834 -21.43 -16.43 -2.49
N ASP A 835 -21.84 -16.34 -1.23
CA ASP A 835 -22.95 -17.12 -0.71
C ASP A 835 -22.74 -18.65 -0.76
N LEU A 836 -21.50 -19.10 -0.51
CA LEU A 836 -21.15 -20.52 -0.48
C LEU A 836 -21.78 -21.19 0.75
N LEU A 837 -22.42 -22.34 0.53
CA LEU A 837 -23.03 -23.13 1.60
C LEU A 837 -21.95 -23.73 2.54
N PRO A 838 -22.28 -23.92 3.84
CA PRO A 838 -21.42 -24.66 4.75
C PRO A 838 -21.08 -26.04 4.18
N GLY A 839 -19.83 -26.46 4.32
CA GLY A 839 -19.40 -27.72 3.76
C GLY A 839 -17.89 -27.88 3.70
N ILE A 840 -17.50 -29.04 3.19
CA ILE A 840 -16.10 -29.39 2.98
C ILE A 840 -15.86 -29.42 1.48
N TYR A 841 -14.93 -28.60 1.02
CA TYR A 841 -14.56 -28.43 -0.38
C TYR A 841 -13.10 -28.79 -0.58
N THR A 842 -12.68 -28.89 -1.84
CA THR A 842 -11.29 -29.14 -2.20
C THR A 842 -10.78 -27.99 -3.07
N VAL A 843 -9.63 -27.42 -2.71
CA VAL A 843 -8.93 -26.40 -3.49
C VAL A 843 -7.79 -27.08 -4.23
N ILE A 844 -7.68 -26.85 -5.54
CA ILE A 844 -6.62 -27.39 -6.39
C ILE A 844 -5.74 -26.23 -6.87
N CYS A 845 -4.44 -26.30 -6.58
CA CYS A 845 -3.44 -25.30 -6.95
C CYS A 845 -2.60 -25.82 -8.12
N SER A 846 -2.66 -25.18 -9.29
CA SER A 846 -2.00 -25.68 -10.51
C SER A 846 -1.13 -24.61 -11.17
N LEU A 847 -0.10 -25.08 -11.89
CA LEU A 847 0.64 -24.30 -12.87
C LEU A 847 0.11 -24.62 -14.28
N PHE A 848 0.42 -23.76 -15.26
CA PHE A 848 0.12 -24.06 -16.66
C PHE A 848 0.94 -25.26 -17.16
N ASP A 849 2.26 -25.17 -17.13
CA ASP A 849 3.13 -26.23 -17.64
C ASP A 849 3.39 -27.34 -16.60
N PRO A 850 3.24 -28.63 -16.98
CA PRO A 850 3.58 -29.74 -16.10
C PRO A 850 5.10 -29.83 -15.88
N GLY A 851 5.51 -30.32 -14.71
CA GLY A 851 6.93 -30.52 -14.36
C GLY A 851 7.70 -29.27 -13.94
N ARG A 852 7.10 -28.07 -14.01
CA ARG A 852 7.66 -26.83 -13.46
C ARG A 852 7.56 -26.82 -11.94
N THR A 853 8.65 -26.46 -11.27
CA THR A 853 8.68 -26.30 -9.81
C THR A 853 8.57 -24.83 -9.42
N GLY A 854 8.08 -24.56 -8.22
CA GLY A 854 7.99 -23.20 -7.69
C GLY A 854 7.29 -23.16 -6.34
N ASP A 855 7.43 -22.06 -5.61
CA ASP A 855 6.70 -21.79 -4.38
C ASP A 855 5.32 -21.16 -4.67
N TYR A 856 4.40 -21.26 -3.71
CA TYR A 856 3.21 -20.43 -3.68
C TYR A 856 2.75 -20.15 -2.26
N THR A 857 2.04 -19.04 -2.13
CA THR A 857 1.27 -18.70 -0.95
C THR A 857 -0.21 -18.68 -1.33
N LEU A 858 -0.99 -19.54 -0.67
CA LEU A 858 -2.45 -19.63 -0.80
C LEU A 858 -3.10 -18.88 0.36
N ARG A 859 -3.85 -17.84 0.04
CA ARG A 859 -4.60 -17.01 0.99
C ARG A 859 -6.10 -17.19 0.74
N ILE A 860 -6.84 -17.44 1.80
CA ILE A 860 -8.29 -17.56 1.78
C ILE A 860 -8.87 -16.56 2.76
N ASP A 861 -9.63 -15.62 2.22
CA ASP A 861 -10.35 -14.61 2.96
C ASP A 861 -11.84 -14.94 2.94
N SER A 862 -12.49 -14.95 4.10
CA SER A 862 -13.88 -15.37 4.27
C SER A 862 -14.66 -14.53 5.27
N THR A 863 -15.98 -14.46 5.07
CA THR A 863 -16.92 -13.90 6.04
C THR A 863 -17.19 -14.86 7.22
N SER A 864 -16.74 -16.11 7.13
CA SER A 864 -16.95 -17.13 8.16
C SER A 864 -15.64 -17.84 8.49
N HIS A 865 -15.56 -18.50 9.65
CA HIS A 865 -14.33 -19.20 10.02
C HIS A 865 -14.05 -20.37 9.08
N VAL A 866 -12.83 -20.39 8.54
CA VAL A 866 -12.34 -21.41 7.60
C VAL A 866 -11.21 -22.22 8.22
N ALA A 867 -11.20 -23.53 7.97
CA ALA A 867 -10.04 -24.37 8.19
C ALA A 867 -9.49 -24.89 6.87
N LEU A 868 -8.17 -24.92 6.75
CA LEU A 868 -7.46 -25.35 5.54
C LEU A 868 -6.42 -26.40 5.94
N THR A 869 -6.51 -27.60 5.38
CA THR A 869 -5.57 -28.71 5.63
C THR A 869 -5.06 -29.29 4.33
N PRO A 870 -3.75 -29.56 4.20
CA PRO A 870 -3.20 -30.14 2.98
C PRO A 870 -3.75 -31.55 2.80
N ILE A 871 -4.15 -31.90 1.58
CA ILE A 871 -4.52 -33.27 1.24
C ILE A 871 -3.25 -33.99 0.80
N PRO A 872 -2.82 -35.04 1.53
CA PRO A 872 -1.63 -35.80 1.17
C PRO A 872 -1.73 -36.34 -0.25
N ARG A 873 -0.58 -36.47 -0.92
CA ARG A 873 -0.51 -37.12 -2.22
C ARG A 873 -0.90 -38.59 -2.08
N ASP A 874 -1.30 -39.18 -3.21
CA ASP A 874 -1.46 -40.62 -3.26
C ASP A 874 -0.17 -41.32 -2.90
N GLY A 875 -0.29 -42.30 -2.00
CA GLY A 875 0.84 -43.04 -1.51
C GLY A 875 1.73 -42.30 -0.51
N ALA A 876 1.38 -41.08 -0.09
CA ALA A 876 2.17 -40.36 0.91
C ALA A 876 2.20 -41.14 2.23
N GLY A 877 3.39 -41.63 2.62
CA GLY A 877 3.57 -42.51 3.77
C GLY A 877 3.21 -43.98 3.53
N LEU A 878 2.79 -44.35 2.31
CA LEU A 878 2.55 -45.73 1.88
C LEU A 878 3.70 -46.21 1.00
N ILE A 879 3.93 -47.51 1.02
CA ILE A 879 4.95 -48.20 0.25
C ILE A 879 4.37 -48.54 -1.12
N LEU A 880 5.02 -48.03 -2.16
CA LEU A 880 4.68 -48.29 -3.55
C LEU A 880 5.27 -49.63 -3.99
N ASN A 881 4.40 -50.58 -4.33
CA ASN A 881 4.79 -51.85 -4.93
C ASN A 881 4.46 -51.82 -6.42
N ARG A 882 5.49 -51.69 -7.26
CA ARG A 882 5.36 -51.81 -8.72
C ARG A 882 5.32 -53.27 -9.10
N ILE A 883 4.20 -53.67 -9.67
CA ILE A 883 3.88 -55.07 -9.91
C ILE A 883 4.33 -55.52 -11.30
N GLY A 884 4.30 -54.60 -12.26
CA GLY A 884 4.60 -54.85 -13.67
C GLY A 884 3.39 -54.60 -14.56
N THR A 885 3.63 -54.59 -15.87
CA THR A 885 2.63 -54.18 -16.86
C THR A 885 1.65 -55.30 -17.19
N ALA A 886 0.36 -55.00 -17.17
CA ALA A 886 -0.72 -55.87 -17.65
C ALA A 886 -1.06 -55.50 -19.10
N THR A 887 -0.86 -56.41 -20.05
CA THR A 887 -1.18 -56.20 -21.47
C THR A 887 -2.40 -57.01 -21.87
N PHE A 888 -3.44 -56.31 -22.33
CA PHE A 888 -4.62 -56.95 -22.91
C PHE A 888 -4.39 -57.23 -24.38
N GLU A 889 -4.37 -58.50 -24.77
CA GLU A 889 -4.42 -58.92 -26.17
C GLU A 889 -5.80 -58.60 -26.81
N PRO A 890 -5.92 -58.49 -28.14
CA PRO A 890 -7.12 -58.02 -28.85
C PRO A 890 -8.47 -58.62 -28.43
N HIS A 891 -8.49 -59.87 -27.96
CA HIS A 891 -9.71 -60.62 -27.59
C HIS A 891 -9.84 -60.90 -26.09
N VAL A 892 -8.88 -60.45 -25.28
CA VAL A 892 -8.88 -60.68 -23.83
C VAL A 892 -9.69 -59.58 -23.17
N THR A 893 -10.73 -59.93 -22.43
CA THR A 893 -11.56 -58.96 -21.68
C THR A 893 -11.18 -58.89 -20.20
N LYS A 894 -10.52 -59.93 -19.67
CA LYS A 894 -10.22 -60.10 -18.25
C LYS A 894 -8.80 -60.59 -18.00
N LEU A 895 -8.05 -59.84 -17.20
CA LEU A 895 -6.73 -60.22 -16.70
C LEU A 895 -6.80 -60.38 -15.19
N VAL A 896 -6.20 -61.46 -14.69
CA VAL A 896 -6.15 -61.76 -13.25
C VAL A 896 -4.74 -62.09 -12.83
N ALA A 897 -4.37 -61.72 -11.61
CA ALA A 897 -3.11 -62.09 -10.98
C ALA A 897 -3.39 -62.58 -9.55
N PRO A 898 -2.93 -63.78 -9.15
CA PRO A 898 -3.19 -64.29 -7.81
C PRO A 898 -2.47 -63.44 -6.78
N MET A 899 -3.13 -63.14 -5.67
CA MET A 899 -2.64 -62.25 -4.63
C MET A 899 -2.66 -62.95 -3.28
N TYR A 900 -1.47 -63.15 -2.70
CA TYR A 900 -1.31 -63.78 -1.38
C TYR A 900 -1.02 -62.71 -0.33
N ILE A 901 -1.94 -62.53 0.62
CA ILE A 901 -1.82 -61.54 1.71
C ILE A 901 -1.09 -62.17 2.89
N HIS A 902 0.02 -61.57 3.35
CA HIS A 902 0.88 -62.13 4.41
C HIS A 902 0.59 -61.59 5.80
N ARG A 903 -0.01 -60.41 5.89
CA ARG A 903 -0.37 -59.74 7.16
C ARG A 903 -1.41 -58.65 6.90
N LEU A 904 -2.08 -58.22 7.97
CA LEU A 904 -3.02 -57.10 7.95
C LEU A 904 -2.33 -55.85 7.40
N ALA A 905 -2.87 -55.31 6.31
CA ALA A 905 -2.43 -54.08 5.68
C ALA A 905 -3.58 -53.41 4.93
N SER A 906 -3.44 -52.11 4.70
CA SER A 906 -4.31 -51.31 3.85
C SER A 906 -3.80 -51.36 2.41
N PHE A 907 -4.65 -51.72 1.47
CA PHE A 907 -4.32 -51.91 0.06
C PHE A 907 -5.07 -50.89 -0.80
N THR A 908 -4.33 -50.11 -1.59
CA THR A 908 -4.90 -49.28 -2.67
C THR A 908 -4.27 -49.69 -3.99
N ALA A 909 -5.08 -50.26 -4.88
CA ALA A 909 -4.64 -50.64 -6.22
C ALA A 909 -4.94 -49.51 -7.23
N LEU A 910 -4.00 -49.27 -8.13
CA LEU A 910 -4.12 -48.29 -9.21
C LEU A 910 -3.51 -48.81 -10.51
N THR A 911 -4.10 -48.42 -11.63
CA THR A 911 -3.54 -48.70 -12.96
C THR A 911 -3.41 -47.43 -13.78
N HIS A 912 -2.34 -47.35 -14.58
CA HIS A 912 -2.06 -46.26 -15.49
C HIS A 912 -1.96 -46.79 -16.92
N LEU A 913 -2.70 -46.19 -17.85
CA LEU A 913 -2.59 -46.55 -19.26
C LEU A 913 -1.25 -46.05 -19.83
N LEU A 914 -0.39 -46.96 -20.29
CA LEU A 914 0.96 -46.65 -20.76
C LEU A 914 1.03 -46.31 -22.26
N ASN A 915 0.16 -46.91 -23.10
CA ASN A 915 0.19 -46.68 -24.54
C ASN A 915 -1.16 -46.98 -25.21
N THR A 916 -1.68 -46.05 -26.01
CA THR A 916 -2.75 -46.32 -27.00
C THR A 916 -2.38 -45.69 -28.34
N PRO A 917 -2.22 -46.45 -29.43
CA PRO A 917 -1.92 -45.87 -30.74
C PRO A 917 -3.10 -45.11 -31.36
N ASN A 918 -4.33 -45.23 -30.81
CA ASN A 918 -5.52 -44.59 -31.35
C ASN A 918 -6.57 -44.28 -30.24
N PRO A 919 -7.11 -43.05 -30.11
CA PRO A 919 -8.13 -42.72 -29.10
C PRO A 919 -9.42 -43.56 -29.19
N GLN A 920 -9.75 -44.06 -30.38
CA GLN A 920 -10.92 -44.94 -30.62
C GLN A 920 -10.75 -46.38 -30.10
N SER A 921 -9.57 -46.73 -29.56
CA SER A 921 -9.28 -48.04 -28.97
C SER A 921 -9.34 -48.06 -27.44
N ARG A 922 -9.80 -46.96 -26.81
CA ARG A 922 -10.02 -46.93 -25.36
C ARG A 922 -11.26 -47.74 -25.01
N CYS A 923 -11.09 -48.65 -24.06
CA CYS A 923 -12.15 -49.48 -23.51
C CYS A 923 -12.32 -49.13 -22.03
N PRO A 924 -13.57 -48.91 -21.55
CA PRO A 924 -13.83 -48.76 -20.13
C PRO A 924 -13.27 -49.94 -19.33
N LEU A 925 -12.52 -49.64 -18.27
CA LEU A 925 -11.80 -50.60 -17.45
C LEU A 925 -12.31 -50.55 -16.00
N ARG A 926 -12.36 -51.70 -15.36
CA ARG A 926 -12.59 -51.87 -13.93
C ARG A 926 -11.42 -52.58 -13.30
N LEU A 927 -10.93 -52.05 -12.19
CA LEU A 927 -9.91 -52.66 -11.34
C LEU A 927 -10.58 -53.16 -10.06
N SER A 928 -10.29 -54.38 -9.62
CA SER A 928 -10.86 -54.95 -8.40
C SER A 928 -9.94 -55.94 -7.72
N ILE A 929 -10.12 -56.13 -6.41
CA ILE A 929 -9.55 -57.24 -5.64
C ILE A 929 -10.72 -58.13 -5.24
N GLU A 930 -10.64 -59.40 -5.61
CA GLU A 930 -11.77 -60.33 -5.55
C GLU A 930 -11.32 -61.67 -5.01
N SER A 931 -12.21 -62.36 -4.28
CA SER A 931 -11.99 -63.74 -3.84
C SER A 931 -13.12 -64.64 -4.29
N GLY A 932 -12.85 -65.92 -4.57
CA GLY A 932 -13.89 -66.88 -4.97
C GLY A 932 -14.17 -66.89 -6.48
N ARG A 933 -14.91 -67.91 -6.95
CA ARG A 933 -15.28 -68.09 -8.37
C ARG A 933 -16.78 -68.28 -8.54
N GLY A 934 -17.31 -67.82 -9.68
CA GLY A 934 -18.72 -68.02 -10.04
C GLY A 934 -19.68 -67.37 -9.03
N PRO A 935 -20.69 -68.10 -8.51
CA PRO A 935 -21.67 -67.55 -7.56
C PRO A 935 -21.09 -67.19 -6.17
N ASP A 936 -19.94 -67.74 -5.80
CA ASP A 936 -19.26 -67.47 -4.53
C ASP A 936 -18.22 -66.33 -4.64
N ARG A 937 -18.25 -65.56 -5.75
CA ARG A 937 -17.36 -64.42 -5.99
C ARG A 937 -17.69 -63.27 -5.06
N HIS A 938 -16.70 -62.84 -4.29
CA HIS A 938 -16.76 -61.72 -3.38
C HIS A 938 -15.81 -60.60 -3.82
N PHE A 939 -16.31 -59.37 -3.91
CA PHE A 939 -15.51 -58.20 -4.23
C PHE A 939 -15.06 -57.55 -2.92
N HIS A 940 -13.77 -57.63 -2.60
CA HIS A 940 -13.22 -56.91 -1.47
C HIS A 940 -13.13 -55.41 -1.76
N ILE A 941 -12.77 -55.06 -3.00
CA ILE A 941 -12.84 -53.68 -3.50
C ILE A 941 -12.95 -53.68 -5.02
N ALA A 942 -13.62 -52.66 -5.57
CA ALA A 942 -13.65 -52.37 -7.00
C ALA A 942 -13.54 -50.86 -7.24
N SER A 943 -12.98 -50.47 -8.37
CA SER A 943 -12.98 -49.08 -8.84
C SER A 943 -14.41 -48.58 -9.04
N GLU A 944 -14.69 -47.34 -8.66
CA GLU A 944 -16.00 -46.67 -8.83
C GLU A 944 -17.19 -47.54 -8.39
N ASN A 945 -17.09 -48.18 -7.23
CA ASN A 945 -18.13 -49.07 -6.67
C ASN A 945 -18.56 -50.21 -7.63
N GLY A 946 -17.68 -50.63 -8.52
CA GLY A 946 -17.93 -51.75 -9.44
C GLY A 946 -18.29 -51.35 -10.87
N GLU A 947 -18.39 -50.05 -11.17
CA GLU A 947 -18.61 -49.52 -12.52
C GLU A 947 -17.34 -49.55 -13.38
N TYR A 948 -17.51 -49.51 -14.71
CA TYR A 948 -16.40 -49.42 -15.65
C TYR A 948 -16.05 -47.97 -15.95
N VAL A 949 -14.75 -47.68 -15.98
CA VAL A 949 -14.24 -46.32 -16.09
C VAL A 949 -13.47 -46.16 -17.39
N ASP A 950 -13.90 -45.20 -18.22
CA ASP A 950 -13.09 -44.71 -19.34
C ASP A 950 -12.19 -43.56 -18.85
N ALA A 951 -11.06 -43.93 -18.24
CA ALA A 951 -10.06 -42.99 -17.75
C ALA A 951 -8.65 -43.53 -17.99
N MET A 952 -7.68 -42.61 -18.15
CA MET A 952 -6.26 -42.95 -18.28
C MET A 952 -5.67 -43.58 -17.02
N THR A 953 -6.34 -43.41 -15.88
CA THR A 953 -5.95 -43.98 -14.61
C THR A 953 -7.19 -44.46 -13.89
N VAL A 954 -7.19 -45.71 -13.45
CA VAL A 954 -8.29 -46.34 -12.71
C VAL A 954 -7.76 -46.73 -11.35
N ARG A 955 -8.46 -46.36 -10.27
CA ARG A 955 -8.06 -46.70 -8.90
C ARG A 955 -9.19 -47.34 -8.12
N CYS A 956 -8.81 -48.07 -7.09
CA CYS A 956 -9.69 -48.53 -6.03
C CYS A 956 -9.65 -47.57 -4.82
N GLU A 957 -10.67 -47.62 -3.96
CA GLU A 957 -10.53 -47.10 -2.59
C GLU A 957 -9.59 -48.00 -1.77
N SER A 958 -9.16 -47.52 -0.60
CA SER A 958 -8.30 -48.34 0.27
C SER A 958 -9.15 -49.39 0.98
N VAL A 959 -8.69 -50.64 0.97
CA VAL A 959 -9.32 -51.75 1.70
C VAL A 959 -8.31 -52.37 2.66
N ASN A 960 -8.74 -52.65 3.89
CA ASN A 960 -7.92 -53.41 4.84
C ASN A 960 -8.17 -54.89 4.61
N LEU A 961 -7.10 -55.65 4.35
CA LEU A 961 -7.19 -57.10 4.15
C LEU A 961 -6.41 -57.80 5.26
N ASP A 962 -7.09 -58.66 6.03
CA ASP A 962 -6.51 -59.50 7.06
C ASP A 962 -6.33 -60.94 6.54
N PRO A 963 -5.11 -61.52 6.55
CA PRO A 963 -4.92 -62.93 6.21
C PRO A 963 -5.75 -63.89 7.06
N MET A 964 -6.07 -63.54 8.31
CA MET A 964 -6.89 -64.40 9.17
C MET A 964 -8.35 -64.43 8.72
N GLU A 965 -8.88 -63.31 8.21
CA GLU A 965 -10.22 -63.24 7.62
C GLU A 965 -10.26 -63.89 6.23
N LEU A 966 -9.16 -63.80 5.48
CA LEU A 966 -9.01 -64.40 4.16
C LEU A 966 -8.59 -65.87 4.20
N ALA A 967 -8.27 -66.45 5.36
CA ALA A 967 -7.80 -67.82 5.51
C ALA A 967 -8.67 -68.91 4.81
N PRO A 968 -10.01 -68.80 4.75
CA PRO A 968 -10.85 -69.77 4.02
C PRO A 968 -10.68 -69.70 2.49
N VAL A 969 -10.17 -68.58 1.96
CA VAL A 969 -10.11 -68.23 0.53
C VAL A 969 -8.72 -67.71 0.13
N ALA A 970 -7.69 -68.00 0.94
CA ALA A 970 -6.35 -67.41 0.81
C ALA A 970 -5.66 -67.76 -0.51
N ASP A 971 -5.98 -68.93 -1.07
CA ASP A 971 -5.48 -69.40 -2.37
C ASP A 971 -6.34 -68.94 -3.56
N ASP A 972 -7.44 -68.24 -3.33
CA ASP A 972 -8.39 -67.81 -4.36
C ASP A 972 -8.70 -66.31 -4.29
N THR A 973 -7.75 -65.49 -3.82
CA THR A 973 -7.78 -64.03 -3.90
C THR A 973 -6.99 -63.52 -5.11
N TRP A 974 -7.57 -62.62 -5.88
CA TRP A 974 -7.05 -62.17 -7.17
C TRP A 974 -7.12 -60.66 -7.32
N LEU A 975 -6.09 -60.07 -7.92
CA LEU A 975 -6.16 -58.74 -8.51
C LEU A 975 -6.70 -58.86 -9.93
N VAL A 976 -7.80 -58.17 -10.22
CA VAL A 976 -8.58 -58.35 -11.45
C VAL A 976 -8.65 -57.02 -12.21
N LEU A 977 -8.30 -57.09 -13.49
CA LEU A 977 -8.48 -56.04 -14.49
C LEU A 977 -9.49 -56.50 -15.52
N HIS A 978 -10.62 -55.80 -15.61
CA HIS A 978 -11.71 -56.19 -16.50
C HIS A 978 -12.11 -55.03 -17.41
N ARG A 979 -12.04 -55.22 -18.73
CA ARG A 979 -12.43 -54.22 -19.72
C ARG A 979 -13.67 -54.64 -20.48
N ILE A 980 -14.48 -53.66 -20.89
CA ILE A 980 -15.59 -53.91 -21.83
C ILE A 980 -15.00 -54.12 -23.23
N GLU A 981 -15.51 -55.12 -23.96
CA GLU A 981 -15.10 -55.39 -25.34
C GLU A 981 -15.37 -54.17 -26.23
N GLY A 982 -14.33 -53.62 -26.86
CA GLY A 982 -14.44 -52.46 -27.72
C GLY A 982 -14.96 -52.82 -29.12
N THR A 983 -15.80 -51.98 -29.71
CA THR A 983 -16.36 -52.16 -31.07
C THR A 983 -15.36 -51.91 -32.22
N ALA A 984 -14.06 -51.85 -31.93
CA ALA A 984 -13.04 -51.46 -32.89
C ALA A 984 -12.75 -52.59 -33.91
N ARG A 985 -12.87 -52.28 -35.20
CA ARG A 985 -12.65 -53.22 -36.33
C ARG A 985 -11.25 -53.85 -36.41
N ARG A 986 -10.26 -53.34 -35.65
CA ARG A 986 -8.91 -53.90 -35.50
C ARG A 986 -8.44 -53.65 -34.06
N PRO A 987 -8.59 -54.60 -33.13
CA PRO A 987 -8.16 -54.40 -31.76
C PRO A 987 -6.63 -54.51 -31.69
N GLN A 988 -5.99 -53.53 -31.06
CA GLN A 988 -4.55 -53.54 -30.77
C GLN A 988 -4.32 -53.87 -29.29
N PRO A 989 -3.17 -54.42 -28.92
CA PRO A 989 -2.86 -54.68 -27.52
C PRO A 989 -2.78 -53.37 -26.73
N VAL A 990 -3.37 -53.37 -25.54
CA VAL A 990 -3.41 -52.20 -24.64
C VAL A 990 -2.70 -52.55 -23.35
N THR A 991 -1.69 -51.77 -23.00
CA THR A 991 -0.84 -52.02 -21.83
C THR A 991 -1.12 -51.03 -20.71
N TYR A 992 -1.35 -51.56 -19.51
CA TYR A 992 -1.52 -50.81 -18.28
C TYR A 992 -0.33 -51.08 -17.35
N ASP A 993 0.20 -50.05 -16.72
CA ASP A 993 1.04 -50.19 -15.53
C ASP A 993 0.15 -50.44 -14.33
N VAL A 994 0.55 -51.33 -13.42
CA VAL A 994 -0.24 -51.65 -12.23
C VAL A 994 0.62 -51.49 -10.98
N GLU A 995 0.11 -50.70 -10.05
CA GLU A 995 0.76 -50.38 -8.79
C GLU A 995 -0.19 -50.70 -7.63
N ILE A 996 0.38 -51.19 -6.51
CA ILE A 996 -0.34 -51.34 -5.25
C ILE A 996 0.41 -50.58 -4.16
N LEU A 997 -0.31 -49.68 -3.50
CA LEU A 997 0.15 -48.95 -2.33
C LEU A 997 -0.25 -49.71 -1.07
N THR A 998 0.70 -49.91 -0.16
CA THR A 998 0.48 -50.58 1.13
C THR A 998 1.06 -49.80 2.30
N ASP A 999 0.44 -49.81 3.47
CA ASP A 999 0.95 -49.16 4.69
C ASP A 999 2.09 -49.93 5.40
N VAL A 1000 2.34 -51.19 5.03
CA VAL A 1000 3.38 -52.04 5.65
C VAL A 1000 4.28 -52.72 4.58
N PRO A 1001 5.63 -52.83 4.74
CA PRO A 1001 6.56 -53.38 3.71
C PRO A 1001 6.65 -54.90 3.63
N ASN A 1002 6.37 -55.53 2.48
CA ASN A 1002 6.12 -56.98 2.31
C ASN A 1002 4.73 -57.46 2.79
N ALA A 1003 3.66 -56.70 2.51
CA ALA A 1003 2.30 -57.06 2.92
C ALA A 1003 1.68 -58.20 2.09
N PHE A 1004 2.12 -58.39 0.85
CA PHE A 1004 1.57 -59.38 -0.08
C PHE A 1004 2.62 -59.90 -1.06
N THR A 1005 2.28 -60.97 -1.78
CA THR A 1005 3.00 -61.44 -2.97
C THR A 1005 1.99 -61.58 -4.11
N LEU A 1006 2.30 -61.00 -5.27
CA LEU A 1006 1.50 -61.19 -6.48
C LEU A 1006 2.14 -62.24 -7.39
N GLY A 1007 1.31 -63.10 -7.95
CA GLY A 1007 1.71 -63.97 -9.06
C GLY A 1007 1.68 -63.26 -10.41
N VAL A 1008 1.98 -64.03 -11.45
CA VAL A 1008 2.03 -63.53 -12.83
C VAL A 1008 0.62 -63.25 -13.36
N TRP A 1009 0.47 -62.16 -14.12
CA TRP A 1009 -0.75 -61.86 -14.89
C TRP A 1009 -1.13 -63.02 -15.81
N ARG A 1010 -2.39 -63.42 -15.79
CA ARG A 1010 -2.97 -64.47 -16.65
C ARG A 1010 -4.31 -64.01 -17.20
N GLU A 1011 -4.71 -64.58 -18.31
CA GLU A 1011 -6.07 -64.45 -18.82
C GLU A 1011 -7.05 -65.10 -17.82
N GLY A 1012 -8.03 -64.32 -17.37
CA GLY A 1012 -9.05 -64.80 -16.45
C GLY A 1012 -10.13 -65.58 -17.22
N PRO A 1013 -10.66 -66.68 -16.67
CA PRO A 1013 -11.86 -67.30 -17.22
C PRO A 1013 -13.01 -66.27 -17.20
N GLU A 1014 -13.82 -66.23 -18.27
CA GLU A 1014 -14.98 -65.31 -18.37
C GLU A 1014 -15.87 -65.37 -17.12
#